data_AF-A0A2V2WQI7-F1
#
_entry.id   AF-A0A2V2WQI7-F1
#
_cell.length_a   1.000
_cell.length_b   1.000
_cell.length_c   1.000
_cell.angle_alpha   90.00
_cell.angle_beta   90.00
_cell.angle_gamma   90.00
#
_symmetry.space_group_name_H-M   'P 1'
#
loop_
_entity.id
_entity.type
_entity.pdbx_description
1 polymer ?
#
loop_
_entity_poly.entity_id
_entity_poly.type
_entity_poly.pdbx_seq_one_letter_code
_entity_poly.pdbx_strand_id
1 'polypeptide(L)'
;MSAENQWEELEDLPQQNKEASAEIDNDLQDGSHSDADKANGEVGEIQETSEYPVEKAEANNQPEFCDQEVQEPRPHPPEEEYPAEEPNTYPEEEPHNEEVNKREVPVEEGVVRGENKESNEDEFPPHTQEVHHLVKPRKTPLKKPTRWDPIEYDLREDSDDEFEMATALRPVYEEEEEFGVPKFKNGEPDYQGEYLSCFDEPNLLYRILNREEKTWAFYNDTRHYEMHVRFIFGKNSVLEALGNTKIHTRSDGEHVAEVFVYPGETEMFIKGRVNGFTSKLRAVPLSEEYHQRRQEVAEDAIQREVAQIKAIVGDERSAEKVLEACLENNLPFVDLEFPPCQASLDTGAKKPFKHLPWARPSSYLPDELLDQVRLFRGPIRPSSIDQGELGDAWLMCSIAAISENPQSILKMFRHPVSAEIGRKERAIGAYRVTFNKNGLWRSVIVDNYLPISGGKPKYAKSTHDLAEIWPSILEKAFAKLHGSYAHICSGDPLHAIQDLTGYSYCRFDDAFTKASQSGKDDLFQDWLKYNKAHYQMMLSTPGKDPNDKGSSDPKLVKLYQSVGLISGHAYTVLDTQYFADHELRLVKLRNAWGRTAEWNGDWCGDDEKWEQYPDVAEACKFQKDDNSAFWMSWEACLYYFNGGGVSFSHPSLNDYRVPSKFVECTPSCVLEVSVEQPTWICFTISQQDRRGRQDAVEYQPVMLSIAQPFEKGLYKVVQNSSADAYSPSCDKWIFLQARDVSLIHKFLPEHSPYLVIPRLMSMTGQEGEVPYALGFSCNRVVGHDGVTVQFKALDKENKVMHNFPKFDPEATPVVVDYQVKSPHKGYPEMKQGQTVY
;
A
#
# COMPACT_ATOMS: atom_id res chain seq x y z
N MET A 1 -53.89 18.30 41.18
CA MET A 1 -54.84 17.31 41.71
C MET A 1 -54.21 15.94 41.45
N SER A 2 -53.24 15.55 42.28
CA SER A 2 -53.39 14.85 43.57
C SER A 2 -53.43 13.33 43.39
N ALA A 3 -52.30 12.67 43.66
CA ALA A 3 -52.24 11.47 44.49
C ALA A 3 -50.77 11.12 44.75
N GLU A 4 -50.33 11.42 45.97
CA GLU A 4 -49.20 10.79 46.64
C GLU A 4 -49.51 9.31 46.92
N ASN A 5 -48.49 8.46 46.94
CA ASN A 5 -48.30 7.33 47.89
C ASN A 5 -46.91 6.71 47.59
N GLN A 6 -45.93 7.01 48.45
CA GLN A 6 -45.43 6.19 49.57
C GLN A 6 -44.35 5.19 49.16
N TRP A 7 -43.12 5.53 49.57
CA TRP A 7 -41.90 4.72 49.62
C TRP A 7 -41.76 4.07 51.02
N GLU A 8 -40.91 3.04 51.12
CA GLU A 8 -40.55 2.14 52.27
C GLU A 8 -41.27 0.77 52.21
N GLU A 9 -40.67 -0.44 52.19
CA GLU A 9 -39.37 -1.00 52.66
C GLU A 9 -38.91 -2.22 51.80
N LEU A 10 -37.57 -2.35 51.62
CA LEU A 10 -36.60 -3.49 51.81
C LEU A 10 -37.07 -4.95 51.55
N GLU A 11 -36.29 -5.96 51.09
CA GLU A 11 -34.87 -6.23 50.83
C GLU A 11 -34.81 -7.63 50.16
N ASP A 12 -33.91 -7.87 49.20
CA ASP A 12 -33.08 -9.10 49.03
C ASP A 12 -32.41 -9.11 47.64
N LEU A 13 -31.25 -8.44 47.55
CA LEU A 13 -30.28 -8.56 46.47
C LEU A 13 -29.04 -9.27 47.02
N PRO A 14 -28.52 -10.34 46.39
CA PRO A 14 -27.14 -10.73 46.60
C PRO A 14 -26.23 -9.76 45.84
N GLN A 15 -25.39 -9.06 46.60
CA GLN A 15 -24.24 -8.29 46.12
C GLN A 15 -23.41 -9.09 45.12
N GLN A 16 -23.27 -8.55 43.91
CA GLN A 16 -22.35 -9.05 42.88
C GLN A 16 -20.93 -8.64 43.26
N ASN A 17 -20.06 -9.62 43.55
CA ASN A 17 -18.62 -9.42 43.45
C ASN A 17 -18.26 -9.38 41.96
N LYS A 18 -18.05 -8.17 41.42
CA LYS A 18 -17.30 -7.97 40.18
C LYS A 18 -15.81 -7.97 40.52
N GLU A 19 -15.15 -9.10 40.30
CA GLU A 19 -13.70 -9.12 40.03
C GLU A 19 -13.53 -9.69 38.61
N ALA A 20 -13.44 -8.80 37.64
CA ALA A 20 -12.89 -9.11 36.33
C ALA A 20 -11.43 -8.65 36.36
N SER A 21 -10.49 -9.58 36.51
CA SER A 21 -9.08 -9.30 36.28
C SER A 21 -8.86 -9.23 34.77
N ALA A 22 -8.65 -8.03 34.25
CA ALA A 22 -8.18 -7.82 32.89
C ALA A 22 -6.68 -8.12 32.83
N GLU A 23 -6.31 -9.29 32.33
CA GLU A 23 -4.96 -9.52 31.81
C GLU A 23 -4.95 -9.05 30.35
N ILE A 24 -4.54 -7.80 30.14
CA ILE A 24 -3.97 -7.36 28.86
C ILE A 24 -2.46 -7.54 29.04
N ASP A 25 -1.85 -8.42 28.24
CA ASP A 25 -0.39 -8.59 28.22
C ASP A 25 0.25 -7.26 27.77
N ASN A 26 0.67 -6.46 28.75
CA ASN A 26 1.45 -5.24 28.58
C ASN A 26 2.70 -5.36 29.45
N ASP A 27 3.77 -5.90 28.87
CA ASP A 27 5.10 -5.85 29.48
C ASP A 27 5.66 -4.42 29.38
N LEU A 28 5.87 -3.77 30.54
CA LEU A 28 6.99 -2.87 30.86
C LEU A 28 6.82 -2.31 32.29
N GLN A 29 7.71 -2.69 33.21
CA GLN A 29 7.83 -2.10 34.55
C GLN A 29 9.15 -1.33 34.71
N ASP A 30 8.95 -0.05 35.02
CA ASP A 30 9.65 0.92 35.85
C ASP A 30 11.10 0.72 36.35
N GLY A 31 11.83 1.86 36.36
CA GLY A 31 13.12 2.07 36.99
C GLY A 31 13.26 3.53 37.47
N SER A 32 13.30 3.67 38.80
CA SER A 32 13.27 4.86 39.66
C SER A 32 14.38 5.93 39.53
N HIS A 33 14.00 7.16 39.91
CA HIS A 33 14.72 8.21 40.69
C HIS A 33 16.10 8.76 40.25
N SER A 34 16.17 10.09 40.08
CA SER A 34 17.00 10.98 40.92
C SER A 34 16.75 12.47 40.64
N ASP A 35 16.58 13.24 41.72
CA ASP A 35 16.61 14.72 41.79
C ASP A 35 17.95 15.33 41.35
N ALA A 36 17.94 16.56 40.79
CA ALA A 36 18.67 17.72 41.34
C ALA A 36 18.69 18.96 40.41
N ASP A 37 18.31 20.09 41.02
CA ASP A 37 18.90 21.44 40.92
C ASP A 37 18.79 22.32 39.65
N LYS A 38 17.95 23.36 39.81
CA LYS A 38 18.25 24.81 39.77
C LYS A 38 19.23 25.32 38.68
N ALA A 39 18.74 26.25 37.86
CA ALA A 39 19.07 27.69 37.99
C ALA A 39 18.31 28.54 36.96
N ASN A 40 17.75 29.65 37.48
CA ASN A 40 17.12 30.76 36.77
C ASN A 40 18.12 31.53 35.88
N GLY A 41 17.59 32.21 34.86
CA GLY A 41 18.31 33.28 34.16
C GLY A 41 17.51 33.92 33.05
N GLU A 42 16.47 34.67 33.40
CA GLU A 42 15.78 35.63 32.52
C GLU A 42 16.72 36.76 32.07
N VAL A 43 16.70 37.07 30.77
CA VAL A 43 16.93 38.41 30.18
C VAL A 43 16.03 38.41 28.93
N GLY A 44 15.00 39.23 28.79
CA GLY A 44 14.99 40.68 28.95
C GLY A 44 15.01 41.30 27.54
N GLU A 45 13.82 41.58 27.02
CA GLU A 45 13.54 42.27 25.76
C GLU A 45 14.25 43.64 25.65
N ILE A 46 14.37 44.16 24.42
CA ILE A 46 13.81 45.44 23.94
C ILE A 46 14.56 45.87 22.66
N GLN A 47 13.78 45.99 21.57
CA GLN A 47 13.66 47.10 20.59
C GLN A 47 14.92 47.94 20.23
N GLU A 48 15.15 48.46 19.02
CA GLU A 48 14.23 49.13 18.08
C GLU A 48 15.03 49.58 16.81
N THR A 49 14.34 49.70 15.67
CA THR A 49 14.52 50.69 14.57
C THR A 49 15.84 50.86 13.80
N SER A 50 15.79 50.83 12.45
CA SER A 50 15.71 52.07 11.64
C SER A 50 15.58 51.80 10.13
N GLU A 51 14.89 52.74 9.48
CA GLU A 51 14.42 52.87 8.09
C GLU A 51 15.48 53.15 6.99
N TYR A 52 15.25 52.57 5.78
CA TYR A 52 15.36 53.07 4.36
C TYR A 52 16.58 53.93 3.86
N PRO A 53 16.80 54.20 2.54
CA PRO A 53 16.24 53.66 1.26
C PRO A 53 17.26 53.38 0.10
N VAL A 54 16.79 52.60 -0.90
CA VAL A 54 16.85 52.75 -2.39
C VAL A 54 18.05 53.47 -3.08
N GLU A 55 18.76 52.79 -4.02
CA GLU A 55 18.80 53.11 -5.49
C GLU A 55 19.82 52.30 -6.32
N LYS A 56 19.49 52.24 -7.62
CA LYS A 56 20.02 51.46 -8.75
C LYS A 56 21.47 51.76 -9.14
N ALA A 57 22.16 50.75 -9.72
CA ALA A 57 23.06 50.97 -10.86
C ALA A 57 23.29 49.67 -11.67
N GLU A 58 22.95 49.72 -12.96
CA GLU A 58 23.43 48.80 -13.99
C GLU A 58 24.87 49.17 -14.38
N ALA A 59 25.75 48.18 -14.58
CA ALA A 59 26.82 48.27 -15.58
C ALA A 59 27.48 46.91 -15.84
N ASN A 60 27.62 46.62 -17.13
CA ASN A 60 28.51 45.65 -17.77
C ASN A 60 29.85 45.43 -17.05
N ASN A 61 30.34 44.19 -17.03
CA ASN A 61 31.69 43.91 -17.54
C ASN A 61 31.93 42.42 -17.83
N GLN A 62 32.53 42.19 -19.01
CA GLN A 62 33.22 40.97 -19.39
C GLN A 62 34.40 40.71 -18.43
N PRO A 63 34.77 39.45 -18.13
CA PRO A 63 35.97 39.18 -17.37
C PRO A 63 37.20 39.03 -18.29
N GLU A 64 38.22 39.85 -18.03
CA GLU A 64 39.60 39.62 -18.45
C GLU A 64 40.23 38.49 -17.62
N PHE A 65 41.03 37.66 -18.28
CA PHE A 65 41.94 36.71 -17.67
C PHE A 65 43.14 37.45 -17.04
N CYS A 66 43.52 37.08 -15.81
CA CYS A 66 44.91 37.16 -15.37
C CYS A 66 45.19 36.13 -14.26
N ASP A 67 46.24 35.33 -14.50
CA ASP A 67 46.85 34.35 -13.63
C ASP A 67 47.36 34.98 -12.32
N GLN A 68 47.15 34.30 -11.17
CA GLN A 68 48.12 34.31 -10.07
C GLN A 68 48.14 32.98 -9.30
N GLU A 69 49.31 32.35 -9.39
CA GLU A 69 50.10 31.70 -8.34
C GLU A 69 49.57 30.46 -7.59
N VAL A 70 50.22 29.35 -7.95
CA VAL A 70 50.36 28.10 -7.21
C VAL A 70 50.96 28.36 -5.81
N GLN A 71 50.22 28.01 -4.77
CA GLN A 71 50.78 27.64 -3.46
C GLN A 71 50.49 26.17 -3.19
N GLU A 72 51.57 25.40 -3.00
CA GLU A 72 51.56 24.01 -2.56
C GLU A 72 50.94 23.89 -1.15
N PRO A 73 50.12 22.85 -0.88
CA PRO A 73 49.58 22.61 0.44
C PRO A 73 50.63 21.96 1.36
N ARG A 74 50.80 22.53 2.56
CA ARG A 74 51.55 21.92 3.68
C ARG A 74 50.62 21.05 4.55
N PRO A 75 51.20 20.07 5.29
CA PRO A 75 50.63 18.74 5.49
C PRO A 75 49.75 18.63 6.75
N HIS A 76 48.85 17.65 6.72
CA HIS A 76 48.07 17.17 7.85
C HIS A 76 48.96 16.44 8.89
N PRO A 77 48.68 16.56 10.20
CA PRO A 77 49.36 15.78 11.24
C PRO A 77 48.86 14.32 11.30
N PRO A 78 49.66 13.40 11.87
CA PRO A 78 49.59 11.95 11.59
C PRO A 78 48.53 11.20 12.42
N GLU A 79 47.93 10.19 11.77
CA GLU A 79 47.13 9.13 12.39
C GLU A 79 48.03 8.04 12.97
N GLU A 80 47.64 7.49 14.13
CA GLU A 80 48.31 6.37 14.80
C GLU A 80 47.90 5.02 14.18
N GLU A 81 48.89 4.19 13.86
CA GLU A 81 48.77 2.81 13.37
C GLU A 81 48.49 1.80 14.49
N TYR A 82 47.66 0.79 14.19
CA TYR A 82 47.77 -0.56 14.78
C TYR A 82 47.70 -1.63 13.66
N PRO A 83 48.41 -2.77 13.79
CA PRO A 83 48.92 -3.53 12.64
C PRO A 83 48.02 -4.69 12.17
N ALA A 84 48.29 -5.11 10.93
CA ALA A 84 47.70 -6.24 10.22
C ALA A 84 48.23 -7.61 10.70
N GLU A 85 47.38 -8.64 10.63
CA GLU A 85 47.80 -10.05 10.64
C GLU A 85 47.36 -10.78 9.35
N GLU A 86 48.26 -11.65 8.91
CA GLU A 86 48.33 -12.40 7.66
C GLU A 86 47.39 -13.63 7.56
N PRO A 87 47.24 -14.23 6.36
CA PRO A 87 46.22 -15.24 6.08
C PRO A 87 46.71 -16.65 6.40
N ASN A 88 45.80 -17.56 6.76
CA ASN A 88 46.12 -18.98 6.77
C ASN A 88 45.02 -19.85 6.14
N THR A 89 45.54 -20.64 5.20
CA THR A 89 44.99 -21.70 4.35
C THR A 89 44.22 -22.81 5.08
N TYR A 90 43.22 -23.37 4.41
CA TYR A 90 42.64 -24.69 4.70
C TYR A 90 42.87 -25.63 3.50
N PRO A 91 43.30 -26.89 3.71
CA PRO A 91 43.37 -27.88 2.66
C PRO A 91 42.09 -28.74 2.55
N GLU A 92 41.91 -29.31 1.36
CA GLU A 92 40.88 -30.26 0.90
C GLU A 92 40.90 -31.61 1.66
N GLU A 93 39.75 -32.31 1.72
CA GLU A 93 39.58 -33.74 1.31
C GLU A 93 38.12 -34.24 1.59
N GLU A 94 37.49 -34.86 0.58
CA GLU A 94 36.28 -35.71 0.68
C GLU A 94 36.65 -37.18 1.09
N PRO A 95 35.76 -38.20 0.98
CA PRO A 95 34.54 -38.50 1.73
C PRO A 95 34.60 -39.91 2.39
N HIS A 96 33.78 -40.25 3.40
CA HIS A 96 33.49 -41.67 3.69
C HIS A 96 32.18 -41.93 4.47
N ASN A 97 31.42 -42.90 3.94
CA ASN A 97 30.31 -43.64 4.55
C ASN A 97 30.65 -44.24 5.93
N GLU A 98 29.68 -44.36 6.83
CA GLU A 98 29.11 -45.66 7.29
C GLU A 98 28.10 -45.48 8.44
N GLU A 99 26.98 -46.19 8.34
CA GLU A 99 26.06 -46.51 9.44
C GLU A 99 26.78 -47.33 10.54
N VAL A 100 26.26 -47.31 11.79
CA VAL A 100 25.99 -48.48 12.66
C VAL A 100 25.80 -48.05 14.13
N ASN A 101 24.53 -48.13 14.56
CA ASN A 101 23.99 -48.83 15.74
C ASN A 101 24.70 -48.78 17.14
N LYS A 102 23.89 -48.35 18.13
CA LYS A 102 23.72 -48.87 19.51
C LYS A 102 24.96 -49.02 20.42
N ARG A 103 24.91 -48.38 21.59
CA ARG A 103 24.82 -49.07 22.91
C ARG A 103 24.66 -48.12 24.10
N GLU A 104 23.96 -48.66 25.08
CA GLU A 104 23.53 -48.15 26.39
C GLU A 104 24.68 -47.83 27.36
N VAL A 105 24.44 -46.88 28.27
CA VAL A 105 25.13 -46.71 29.56
C VAL A 105 24.12 -46.05 30.54
N PRO A 106 24.22 -46.17 31.88
CA PRO A 106 23.25 -46.88 32.71
C PRO A 106 22.54 -45.99 33.75
N VAL A 107 21.56 -46.61 34.39
CA VAL A 107 20.76 -46.11 35.51
C VAL A 107 21.62 -45.90 36.77
N GLU A 108 21.54 -44.72 37.38
CA GLU A 108 21.72 -44.54 38.83
C GLU A 108 20.44 -43.96 39.43
N GLU A 109 19.89 -44.70 40.40
CA GLU A 109 18.72 -44.35 41.19
C GLU A 109 19.05 -43.25 42.21
N GLY A 110 18.21 -42.21 42.27
CA GLY A 110 18.34 -41.12 43.23
C GLY A 110 17.02 -40.46 43.56
N VAL A 111 16.31 -41.05 44.53
CA VAL A 111 15.35 -40.41 45.45
C VAL A 111 14.08 -39.80 44.83
N VAL A 112 12.99 -40.55 45.00
CA VAL A 112 11.59 -40.12 44.86
C VAL A 112 11.30 -38.90 45.72
N ARG A 113 11.17 -37.72 45.10
CA ARG A 113 10.25 -36.68 45.55
C ARG A 113 9.04 -36.74 44.65
N GLY A 114 7.91 -37.17 45.22
CA GLY A 114 6.63 -37.12 44.53
C GLY A 114 6.29 -35.66 44.25
N GLU A 115 6.50 -35.24 43.00
CA GLU A 115 5.83 -34.08 42.46
C GLU A 115 4.37 -34.47 42.28
N ASN A 116 3.52 -33.91 43.15
CA ASN A 116 2.09 -33.83 42.87
C ASN A 116 1.94 -33.15 41.51
N LYS A 117 1.50 -33.90 40.51
CA LYS A 117 0.77 -33.33 39.38
C LYS A 117 -0.54 -32.77 39.94
N GLU A 118 -0.49 -31.58 40.51
CA GLU A 118 -1.65 -30.70 40.49
C GLU A 118 -1.90 -30.40 39.01
N SER A 119 -3.01 -30.89 38.49
CA SER A 119 -3.55 -30.47 37.21
C SER A 119 -3.62 -28.94 37.20
N ASN A 120 -2.99 -28.30 36.21
CA ASN A 120 -3.23 -26.88 35.90
C ASN A 120 -4.73 -26.73 35.55
N GLU A 121 -5.60 -26.56 36.54
CA GLU A 121 -7.04 -26.33 36.35
C GLU A 121 -7.33 -24.94 35.74
N ASP A 122 -6.29 -24.10 35.58
CA ASP A 122 -6.37 -22.74 35.07
C ASP A 122 -6.16 -22.56 33.56
N GLU A 123 -5.73 -23.62 32.84
CA GLU A 123 -5.62 -23.60 31.39
C GLU A 123 -6.97 -23.89 30.72
N PHE A 124 -7.30 -23.13 29.67
CA PHE A 124 -8.45 -23.44 28.81
C PHE A 124 -8.19 -24.75 28.06
N PRO A 125 -9.20 -25.63 27.90
CA PRO A 125 -9.02 -26.86 27.15
C PRO A 125 -8.64 -26.57 25.70
N PRO A 126 -7.95 -27.50 25.02
CA PRO A 126 -7.66 -27.36 23.59
C PRO A 126 -8.95 -27.16 22.79
N HIS A 127 -8.86 -26.34 21.75
CA HIS A 127 -9.96 -26.00 20.83
C HIS A 127 -10.63 -27.28 20.30
N THR A 128 -11.92 -27.51 20.54
CA THR A 128 -12.67 -28.64 19.94
C THR A 128 -13.97 -28.22 19.25
N GLN A 129 -14.18 -26.93 19.03
CA GLN A 129 -15.36 -26.43 18.34
C GLN A 129 -15.29 -26.85 16.88
N GLU A 130 -16.26 -27.64 16.42
CA GLU A 130 -16.37 -28.01 15.01
C GLU A 130 -16.79 -26.80 14.17
N VAL A 131 -16.29 -26.79 12.95
CA VAL A 131 -16.40 -25.66 12.03
C VAL A 131 -16.81 -26.20 10.67
N HIS A 132 -18.01 -25.83 10.24
CA HIS A 132 -18.61 -26.33 9.01
C HIS A 132 -18.81 -25.24 7.95
N HIS A 133 -18.59 -23.97 8.33
CA HIS A 133 -18.83 -22.80 7.48
C HIS A 133 -17.76 -21.74 7.70
N LEU A 134 -17.47 -20.96 6.66
CA LEU A 134 -16.57 -19.81 6.74
C LEU A 134 -17.08 -18.75 7.71
N VAL A 135 -18.34 -18.38 7.53
CA VAL A 135 -19.13 -17.55 8.44
C VAL A 135 -20.31 -18.39 8.91
N LYS A 136 -20.56 -18.42 10.23
CA LYS A 136 -21.66 -19.19 10.79
C LYS A 136 -23.01 -18.71 10.24
N PRO A 137 -23.84 -19.59 9.65
CA PRO A 137 -25.16 -19.21 9.16
C PRO A 137 -26.05 -18.71 10.31
N ARG A 138 -26.80 -17.65 10.04
CA ARG A 138 -27.80 -17.12 10.99
C ARG A 138 -29.06 -17.96 11.00
N LYS A 139 -29.68 -18.09 12.17
CA LYS A 139 -31.02 -18.67 12.35
C LYS A 139 -32.11 -17.60 12.23
N THR A 140 -31.79 -16.38 12.61
CA THR A 140 -32.66 -15.22 12.51
C THR A 140 -32.28 -14.40 11.27
N PRO A 141 -33.26 -14.01 10.45
CA PRO A 141 -32.98 -13.14 9.31
C PRO A 141 -32.44 -11.80 9.82
N LEU A 142 -31.50 -11.23 9.07
CA LEU A 142 -31.04 -9.87 9.31
C LEU A 142 -32.20 -8.88 9.20
N LYS A 143 -32.09 -7.74 9.89
CA LYS A 143 -33.02 -6.61 9.68
C LYS A 143 -33.02 -6.28 8.19
N LYS A 144 -34.18 -6.36 7.54
CA LYS A 144 -34.29 -5.99 6.13
C LYS A 144 -34.16 -4.47 5.99
N PRO A 145 -33.50 -3.98 4.93
CA PRO A 145 -33.50 -2.56 4.63
C PRO A 145 -34.93 -2.08 4.40
N THR A 146 -35.27 -0.94 4.99
CA THR A 146 -36.57 -0.27 4.81
C THR A 146 -36.73 0.17 3.36
N ARG A 147 -35.63 0.66 2.77
CA ARG A 147 -35.57 1.03 1.35
C ARG A 147 -34.15 0.90 0.82
N TRP A 148 -34.03 0.99 -0.49
CA TRP A 148 -32.76 1.01 -1.20
C TRP A 148 -32.62 2.36 -1.90
N ASP A 149 -31.56 3.08 -1.57
CA ASP A 149 -31.28 4.38 -2.17
C ASP A 149 -30.23 4.23 -3.27
N PRO A 150 -30.38 4.88 -4.44
CA PRO A 150 -29.32 4.95 -5.44
C PRO A 150 -28.04 5.52 -4.83
N ILE A 151 -26.90 4.94 -5.22
CA ILE A 151 -25.60 5.50 -4.87
C ILE A 151 -25.26 6.59 -5.86
N GLU A 152 -25.09 7.82 -5.38
CA GLU A 152 -24.69 8.94 -6.22
C GLU A 152 -23.26 8.73 -6.76
N TYR A 153 -23.13 8.88 -8.07
CA TYR A 153 -21.86 8.93 -8.76
C TYR A 153 -21.93 9.93 -9.90
N ASP A 154 -20.85 10.69 -10.09
CA ASP A 154 -20.75 11.70 -11.15
C ASP A 154 -20.40 11.02 -12.48
N LEU A 155 -21.43 10.56 -13.19
CA LEU A 155 -21.30 10.14 -14.58
C LEU A 155 -21.09 11.38 -15.44
N ARG A 156 -19.92 11.51 -16.06
CA ARG A 156 -19.78 12.41 -17.21
C ARG A 156 -20.80 11.97 -18.26
N GLU A 157 -21.53 12.93 -18.84
CA GLU A 157 -22.67 12.68 -19.76
C GLU A 157 -22.34 11.74 -20.95
N ASP A 158 -21.06 11.59 -21.29
CA ASP A 158 -20.56 10.74 -22.38
C ASP A 158 -19.94 9.40 -21.93
N SER A 159 -19.98 9.05 -20.64
CA SER A 159 -19.31 7.86 -20.11
C SER A 159 -20.15 6.58 -20.25
N ASP A 160 -19.54 5.52 -20.78
CA ASP A 160 -20.10 4.17 -20.76
C ASP A 160 -20.13 3.65 -19.31
N ASP A 161 -21.30 3.22 -18.83
CA ASP A 161 -21.41 2.55 -17.52
C ASP A 161 -20.93 1.09 -17.62
N GLU A 162 -19.65 0.93 -17.97
CA GLU A 162 -19.00 -0.38 -18.05
C GLU A 162 -19.12 -1.11 -16.71
N PHE A 163 -18.85 -0.41 -15.61
CA PHE A 163 -18.78 -0.97 -14.26
C PHE A 163 -20.14 -1.07 -13.55
N GLU A 164 -21.23 -0.74 -14.25
CA GLU A 164 -22.62 -0.85 -13.78
C GLU A 164 -22.91 -0.04 -12.50
N MET A 165 -22.24 1.10 -12.36
CA MET A 165 -22.33 2.00 -11.21
C MET A 165 -23.71 2.65 -11.09
N ALA A 166 -24.39 2.92 -12.21
CA ALA A 166 -25.70 3.56 -12.22
C ALA A 166 -26.81 2.69 -11.60
N THR A 167 -26.55 1.39 -11.48
CA THR A 167 -27.50 0.41 -10.89
C THR A 167 -27.18 0.08 -9.43
N ALA A 168 -26.11 0.65 -8.87
CA ALA A 168 -25.70 0.36 -7.50
C ALA A 168 -26.66 1.02 -6.50
N LEU A 169 -27.17 0.21 -5.56
CA LEU A 169 -28.07 0.65 -4.51
C LEU A 169 -27.45 0.41 -3.14
N ARG A 170 -27.61 1.36 -2.20
CA ARG A 170 -27.24 1.16 -0.80
C ARG A 170 -28.47 0.84 0.05
N PRO A 171 -28.38 -0.11 0.99
CA PRO A 171 -29.46 -0.38 1.92
C PRO A 171 -29.62 0.79 2.90
N VAL A 172 -30.86 1.17 3.20
CA VAL A 172 -31.19 2.15 4.23
C VAL A 172 -32.06 1.46 5.28
N TYR A 173 -31.57 1.48 6.51
CA TYR A 173 -32.28 0.96 7.68
C TYR A 173 -32.90 2.12 8.45
N GLU A 174 -34.15 1.99 8.90
CA GLU A 174 -34.73 2.94 9.84
C GLU A 174 -34.02 2.85 11.19
N GLU A 175 -33.55 4.00 11.68
CA GLU A 175 -33.02 4.18 13.03
C GLU A 175 -34.19 4.09 14.02
N GLU A 176 -34.47 2.88 14.50
CA GLU A 176 -35.29 2.70 15.68
C GLU A 176 -34.36 2.86 16.89
N GLU A 177 -34.45 3.99 17.59
CA GLU A 177 -33.83 4.15 18.90
C GLU A 177 -34.53 3.22 19.90
N GLU A 178 -34.16 1.95 19.90
CA GLU A 178 -34.57 1.00 20.94
C GLU A 178 -33.82 1.33 22.24
N PHE A 179 -34.46 2.14 23.09
CA PHE A 179 -33.96 2.47 24.42
C PHE A 179 -33.64 1.19 25.20
N GLY A 180 -32.35 0.97 25.50
CA GLY A 180 -31.85 -0.16 26.28
C GLY A 180 -31.18 -1.28 25.47
N VAL A 181 -31.16 -1.22 24.14
CA VAL A 181 -30.41 -2.16 23.29
C VAL A 181 -29.03 -1.57 22.95
N PRO A 182 -27.92 -2.30 23.16
CA PRO A 182 -26.60 -1.84 22.76
C PRO A 182 -26.50 -1.66 21.24
N LYS A 183 -25.84 -0.59 20.80
CA LYS A 183 -25.47 -0.42 19.39
C LYS A 183 -24.24 -1.29 19.08
N PHE A 184 -24.44 -2.33 18.30
CA PHE A 184 -23.38 -3.23 17.85
C PHE A 184 -22.58 -2.61 16.69
N LYS A 185 -21.28 -2.88 16.63
CA LYS A 185 -20.35 -2.30 15.65
C LYS A 185 -20.13 -3.18 14.43
N ASN A 186 -20.02 -4.49 14.61
CA ASN A 186 -19.53 -5.40 13.58
C ASN A 186 -20.58 -6.39 13.06
N GLY A 187 -21.83 -6.26 13.48
CA GLY A 187 -22.93 -7.13 13.09
C GLY A 187 -24.09 -6.99 14.08
N GLU A 188 -24.89 -8.03 14.21
CA GLU A 188 -25.95 -8.11 15.21
C GLU A 188 -26.05 -9.53 15.78
N PRO A 189 -26.48 -9.71 17.04
CA PRO A 189 -26.73 -11.04 17.60
C PRO A 189 -27.74 -11.86 16.79
N ASP A 190 -27.54 -13.18 16.77
CA ASP A 190 -28.46 -14.16 16.16
C ASP A 190 -29.38 -14.81 17.21
N TYR A 191 -29.62 -14.09 18.31
CA TYR A 191 -30.47 -14.52 19.41
C TYR A 191 -30.96 -13.30 20.20
N GLN A 192 -32.24 -13.28 20.55
CA GLN A 192 -32.89 -12.14 21.20
C GLN A 192 -32.97 -12.33 22.72
N GLY A 193 -32.75 -11.25 23.47
CA GLY A 193 -32.85 -11.23 24.93
C GLY A 193 -32.33 -9.93 25.54
N GLU A 194 -32.09 -9.95 26.85
CA GLU A 194 -31.43 -8.86 27.56
C GLU A 194 -29.92 -8.91 27.28
N TYR A 195 -29.38 -7.85 26.68
CA TYR A 195 -27.97 -7.74 26.29
C TYR A 195 -27.15 -7.08 27.41
N LEU A 196 -26.10 -7.76 27.85
CA LEU A 196 -25.19 -7.29 28.89
C LEU A 196 -23.76 -7.30 28.37
N SER A 197 -23.10 -6.14 28.35
CA SER A 197 -21.67 -6.07 28.02
C SER A 197 -20.87 -6.86 29.05
N CYS A 198 -19.98 -7.73 28.56
CA CYS A 198 -19.10 -8.53 29.41
C CYS A 198 -17.81 -7.80 29.80
N PHE A 199 -17.47 -6.72 29.09
CA PHE A 199 -16.29 -5.89 29.30
C PHE A 199 -16.72 -4.43 29.53
N ASP A 200 -15.88 -3.66 30.22
CA ASP A 200 -16.09 -2.22 30.41
C ASP A 200 -15.97 -1.46 29.08
N GLU A 201 -15.11 -1.95 28.19
CA GLU A 201 -15.01 -1.50 26.81
C GLU A 201 -16.20 -2.03 25.98
N PRO A 202 -16.93 -1.16 25.26
CA PRO A 202 -18.05 -1.58 24.43
C PRO A 202 -17.58 -2.31 23.15
N ASN A 203 -18.49 -3.03 22.50
CA ASN A 203 -18.28 -3.70 21.20
C ASN A 203 -17.27 -4.88 21.24
N LEU A 204 -17.16 -5.56 22.38
CA LEU A 204 -16.33 -6.77 22.54
C LEU A 204 -17.19 -8.03 22.58
N LEU A 205 -17.77 -8.34 23.74
CA LEU A 205 -18.57 -9.54 23.96
C LEU A 205 -19.82 -9.17 24.74
N TYR A 206 -20.97 -9.68 24.27
CA TYR A 206 -22.26 -9.48 24.91
C TYR A 206 -22.81 -10.80 25.39
N ARG A 207 -23.22 -10.87 26.65
CA ARG A 207 -24.06 -11.96 27.17
C ARG A 207 -25.52 -11.63 26.88
N ILE A 208 -26.24 -12.59 26.33
CA ILE A 208 -27.65 -12.48 25.97
C ILE A 208 -28.45 -13.37 26.94
N LEU A 209 -29.36 -12.77 27.69
CA LEU A 209 -30.22 -13.48 28.63
C LEU A 209 -31.68 -13.45 28.17
N ASN A 210 -32.20 -14.62 27.79
CA ASN A 210 -33.63 -14.78 27.57
C ASN A 210 -34.28 -15.35 28.85
N ARG A 211 -35.03 -14.51 29.57
CA ARG A 211 -35.65 -14.86 30.86
C ARG A 211 -36.83 -15.83 30.72
N GLU A 212 -37.54 -15.78 29.60
CA GLU A 212 -38.68 -16.66 29.32
C GLU A 212 -38.20 -18.09 29.06
N GLU A 213 -37.20 -18.23 28.19
CA GLU A 213 -36.62 -19.53 27.86
C GLU A 213 -35.61 -20.03 28.90
N LYS A 214 -35.17 -19.15 29.81
CA LYS A 214 -34.08 -19.37 30.78
C LYS A 214 -32.79 -19.80 30.09
N THR A 215 -32.48 -19.11 29.00
CA THR A 215 -31.37 -19.44 28.10
C THR A 215 -30.34 -18.33 28.09
N TRP A 216 -29.06 -18.69 28.12
CA TRP A 216 -27.93 -17.78 28.00
C TRP A 216 -27.24 -18.02 26.66
N ALA A 217 -26.79 -16.95 26.02
CA ALA A 217 -25.95 -16.99 24.82
C ALA A 217 -24.90 -15.87 24.89
N PHE A 218 -23.93 -15.92 23.97
CA PHE A 218 -22.90 -14.91 23.83
C PHE A 218 -22.76 -14.48 22.37
N TYR A 219 -22.58 -13.18 22.14
CA TYR A 219 -22.30 -12.60 20.83
C TYR A 219 -20.95 -11.88 20.86
N ASN A 220 -20.05 -12.27 19.97
CA ASN A 220 -18.74 -11.62 19.80
C ASN A 220 -18.84 -10.54 18.72
N ASP A 221 -18.83 -9.28 19.15
CA ASP A 221 -18.93 -8.12 18.25
C ASP A 221 -17.55 -7.64 17.76
N THR A 222 -16.51 -8.46 17.86
CA THR A 222 -15.17 -8.14 17.36
C THR A 222 -14.88 -8.79 16.01
N ARG A 223 -13.79 -8.34 15.37
CA ARG A 223 -13.24 -8.92 14.13
C ARG A 223 -11.84 -9.52 14.30
N HIS A 224 -11.20 -9.27 15.45
CA HIS A 224 -9.78 -9.55 15.69
C HIS A 224 -9.54 -10.53 16.85
N TYR A 225 -10.57 -10.85 17.62
CA TYR A 225 -10.47 -11.69 18.80
C TYR A 225 -11.45 -12.86 18.73
N GLU A 226 -10.99 -14.02 19.18
CA GLU A 226 -11.86 -15.09 19.64
C GLU A 226 -12.10 -14.92 21.15
N MET A 227 -13.35 -15.10 21.56
CA MET A 227 -13.75 -14.89 22.96
C MET A 227 -13.81 -16.23 23.66
N HIS A 228 -12.99 -16.40 24.68
CA HIS A 228 -12.95 -17.60 25.52
C HIS A 228 -13.84 -17.37 26.73
N VAL A 229 -14.92 -18.13 26.84
CA VAL A 229 -15.94 -17.95 27.86
C VAL A 229 -15.94 -19.16 28.78
N ARG A 230 -15.62 -18.97 30.06
CA ARG A 230 -15.73 -19.99 31.11
C ARG A 230 -16.59 -19.48 32.26
N PHE A 231 -17.58 -20.26 32.67
CA PHE A 231 -18.39 -20.01 33.87
C PHE A 231 -18.33 -21.20 34.81
N ILE A 232 -18.24 -20.93 36.11
CA ILE A 232 -18.38 -21.92 37.17
C ILE A 232 -19.67 -21.63 37.90
N PHE A 233 -20.61 -22.56 37.85
CA PHE A 233 -21.94 -22.45 38.43
C PHE A 233 -22.03 -23.25 39.73
N GLY A 234 -22.73 -22.71 40.72
CA GLY A 234 -22.89 -23.39 42.00
C GLY A 234 -23.60 -24.73 41.88
N LYS A 235 -23.27 -25.67 42.77
CA LYS A 235 -23.71 -27.08 42.78
C LYS A 235 -25.23 -27.36 42.73
N ASN A 236 -26.06 -26.37 43.04
CA ASN A 236 -27.52 -26.50 42.96
C ASN A 236 -28.09 -26.00 41.63
N SER A 237 -27.24 -25.65 40.67
CA SER A 237 -27.66 -25.25 39.34
C SER A 237 -28.17 -26.46 38.56
N VAL A 238 -29.24 -26.28 37.80
CA VAL A 238 -29.79 -27.33 36.91
C VAL A 238 -29.65 -26.81 35.50
N LEU A 239 -28.62 -27.30 34.80
CA LEU A 239 -28.13 -26.74 33.55
C LEU A 239 -28.08 -27.80 32.45
N GLU A 240 -28.50 -27.39 31.26
CA GLU A 240 -28.32 -28.09 30.00
C GLU A 240 -27.32 -27.29 29.16
N ALA A 241 -26.26 -27.94 28.68
CA ALA A 241 -25.33 -27.32 27.73
C ALA A 241 -25.97 -27.20 26.35
N LEU A 242 -25.77 -26.06 25.70
CA LEU A 242 -26.30 -25.79 24.37
C LEU A 242 -25.18 -25.63 23.35
N GLY A 243 -25.46 -26.01 22.09
CA GLY A 243 -24.55 -25.77 20.97
C GLY A 243 -23.16 -26.36 21.20
N ASN A 244 -22.14 -25.51 21.08
CA ASN A 244 -20.74 -25.88 21.25
C ASN A 244 -20.27 -25.86 22.72
N THR A 245 -21.17 -25.60 23.66
CA THR A 245 -20.82 -25.50 25.08
C THR A 245 -20.45 -26.85 25.66
N LYS A 246 -19.28 -26.92 26.26
CA LYS A 246 -18.87 -28.05 27.09
C LYS A 246 -19.28 -27.79 28.52
N ILE A 247 -19.90 -28.76 29.17
CA ILE A 247 -20.17 -28.71 30.60
C ILE A 247 -19.62 -29.95 31.29
N HIS A 248 -18.96 -29.77 32.42
CA HIS A 248 -18.54 -30.87 33.29
C HIS A 248 -18.72 -30.48 34.76
N THR A 249 -18.92 -31.47 35.62
CA THR A 249 -19.07 -31.27 37.06
C THR A 249 -17.76 -31.59 37.76
N ARG A 250 -17.27 -30.65 38.58
CA ARG A 250 -16.07 -30.82 39.41
C ARG A 250 -16.34 -31.73 40.61
N SER A 251 -15.28 -32.16 41.28
CA SER A 251 -15.38 -33.03 42.47
C SER A 251 -16.10 -32.39 43.66
N ASP A 252 -16.15 -31.06 43.72
CA ASP A 252 -16.90 -30.27 44.73
C ASP A 252 -18.41 -30.13 44.42
N GLY A 253 -18.85 -30.62 43.25
CA GLY A 253 -20.22 -30.55 42.77
C GLY A 253 -20.55 -29.30 41.96
N GLU A 254 -19.62 -28.35 41.76
CA GLU A 254 -19.84 -27.19 40.89
C GLU A 254 -19.80 -27.58 39.41
N HIS A 255 -20.51 -26.82 38.57
CA HIS A 255 -20.58 -27.08 37.12
C HIS A 255 -19.74 -26.06 36.37
N VAL A 256 -18.75 -26.53 35.61
CA VAL A 256 -17.91 -25.69 34.74
C VAL A 256 -18.46 -25.78 33.32
N ALA A 257 -18.82 -24.63 32.74
CA ALA A 257 -19.28 -24.51 31.37
C ALA A 257 -18.36 -23.62 30.54
N GLU A 258 -18.03 -24.04 29.33
CA GLU A 258 -17.04 -23.40 28.47
C GLU A 258 -17.48 -23.33 27.01
N VAL A 259 -17.22 -22.19 26.35
CA VAL A 259 -17.48 -22.01 24.91
C VAL A 259 -16.50 -21.00 24.30
N PHE A 260 -16.16 -21.19 23.03
CA PHE A 260 -15.44 -20.21 22.22
C PHE A 260 -16.43 -19.47 21.34
N VAL A 261 -16.37 -18.15 21.30
CA VAL A 261 -17.24 -17.32 20.45
C VAL A 261 -16.36 -16.62 19.43
N TYR A 262 -16.44 -17.06 18.18
CA TYR A 262 -15.66 -16.49 17.08
C TYR A 262 -16.24 -15.15 16.59
N PRO A 263 -15.43 -14.31 15.89
CA PRO A 263 -15.87 -13.02 15.38
C PRO A 263 -17.23 -13.01 14.68
N GLY A 264 -18.12 -12.11 15.11
CA GLY A 264 -19.46 -11.94 14.54
C GLY A 264 -20.43 -13.10 14.77
N GLU A 265 -20.03 -14.15 15.50
CA GLU A 265 -20.87 -15.31 15.78
C GLU A 265 -21.64 -15.14 17.09
N THR A 266 -22.84 -15.75 17.13
CA THR A 266 -23.59 -15.97 18.38
C THR A 266 -23.52 -17.44 18.77
N GLU A 267 -23.09 -17.71 19.98
CA GLU A 267 -23.06 -19.06 20.56
C GLU A 267 -24.07 -19.21 21.70
N MET A 268 -24.89 -20.25 21.61
CA MET A 268 -25.77 -20.64 22.70
C MET A 268 -24.93 -21.27 23.80
N PHE A 269 -25.19 -20.89 25.06
CA PHE A 269 -24.36 -21.32 26.18
C PHE A 269 -25.04 -22.40 27.02
N ILE A 270 -26.02 -22.01 27.83
CA ILE A 270 -26.72 -22.91 28.74
C ILE A 270 -28.22 -22.62 28.76
N LYS A 271 -29.00 -23.61 29.19
CA LYS A 271 -30.42 -23.47 29.54
C LYS A 271 -30.68 -24.03 30.93
N GLY A 272 -31.49 -23.31 31.73
CA GLY A 272 -31.99 -23.83 33.00
C GLY A 272 -31.87 -22.86 34.17
N ARG A 273 -31.81 -23.41 35.39
CA ARG A 273 -31.79 -22.62 36.64
C ARG A 273 -30.37 -22.48 37.16
N VAL A 274 -29.86 -21.25 37.13
CA VAL A 274 -28.54 -20.90 37.69
C VAL A 274 -28.66 -20.61 39.20
N ASN A 275 -27.76 -21.16 40.01
CA ASN A 275 -27.62 -20.88 41.44
C ASN A 275 -26.21 -20.35 41.74
N GLY A 276 -26.02 -19.03 41.56
CA GLY A 276 -24.71 -18.38 41.68
C GLY A 276 -23.73 -18.77 40.57
N PHE A 277 -22.80 -17.89 40.24
CA PHE A 277 -21.74 -18.18 39.29
C PHE A 277 -20.52 -17.29 39.49
N THR A 278 -19.37 -17.76 39.04
CA THR A 278 -18.18 -16.96 38.72
C THR A 278 -17.85 -17.12 37.24
N SER A 279 -17.11 -16.18 36.66
CA SER A 279 -16.78 -16.19 35.23
C SER A 279 -15.34 -15.77 34.96
N LYS A 280 -14.70 -16.41 33.98
CA LYS A 280 -13.40 -16.05 33.42
C LYS A 280 -13.60 -15.85 31.92
N LEU A 281 -13.42 -14.62 31.46
CA LEU A 281 -13.60 -14.22 30.06
C LEU A 281 -12.26 -13.71 29.52
N ARG A 282 -11.83 -14.20 28.36
CA ARG A 282 -10.60 -13.72 27.71
C ARG A 282 -10.87 -13.38 26.25
N ALA A 283 -10.37 -12.22 25.81
CA ALA A 283 -10.29 -11.86 24.41
C ALA A 283 -8.91 -12.24 23.90
N VAL A 284 -8.82 -13.25 23.04
CA VAL A 284 -7.56 -13.79 22.53
C VAL A 284 -7.45 -13.46 21.05
N PRO A 285 -6.32 -12.95 20.54
CA PRO A 285 -6.15 -12.73 19.11
C PRO A 285 -6.48 -14.01 18.32
N LEU A 286 -7.00 -13.86 17.10
CA LEU A 286 -7.36 -15.03 16.28
C LEU A 286 -6.19 -16.02 16.17
N SER A 287 -6.46 -17.24 16.63
CA SER A 287 -5.51 -18.33 16.75
C SER A 287 -5.15 -18.92 15.38
N GLU A 288 -4.03 -19.62 15.29
CA GLU A 288 -3.69 -20.38 14.08
C GLU A 288 -4.73 -21.47 13.81
N GLU A 289 -5.28 -22.08 14.88
CA GLU A 289 -6.36 -23.06 14.79
C GLU A 289 -7.64 -22.48 14.20
N TYR A 290 -8.03 -21.25 14.57
CA TYR A 290 -9.16 -20.55 13.96
C TYR A 290 -8.99 -20.45 12.44
N HIS A 291 -7.81 -20.00 12.01
CA HIS A 291 -7.50 -19.81 10.60
C HIS A 291 -7.45 -21.13 9.83
N GLN A 292 -6.77 -22.15 10.38
CA GLN A 292 -6.63 -23.46 9.76
C GLN A 292 -8.00 -24.12 9.50
N ARG A 293 -8.90 -24.12 10.49
CA ARG A 293 -10.24 -24.70 10.33
C ARG A 293 -11.07 -24.00 9.26
N ARG A 294 -10.97 -22.68 9.17
CA ARG A 294 -11.69 -21.93 8.12
C ARG A 294 -11.07 -22.15 6.76
N GLN A 295 -9.75 -22.33 6.68
CA GLN A 295 -9.08 -22.70 5.45
C GLN A 295 -9.55 -24.06 4.93
N GLU A 296 -9.66 -25.07 5.80
CA GLU A 296 -10.16 -26.40 5.43
C GLU A 296 -11.54 -26.33 4.75
N VAL A 297 -12.47 -25.53 5.32
CA VAL A 297 -13.80 -25.31 4.73
C VAL A 297 -13.71 -24.58 3.38
N ALA A 298 -12.80 -23.61 3.24
CA ALA A 298 -12.62 -22.85 2.00
C ALA A 298 -12.06 -23.73 0.86
N GLU A 299 -11.08 -24.57 1.19
CA GLU A 299 -10.31 -25.38 0.26
C GLU A 299 -11.22 -26.34 -0.50
N ASP A 300 -12.21 -26.95 0.17
CA ASP A 300 -13.18 -27.85 -0.46
C ASP A 300 -14.01 -27.19 -1.56
N ALA A 301 -14.35 -25.90 -1.41
CA ALA A 301 -15.05 -25.14 -2.45
C ALA A 301 -14.12 -24.83 -3.62
N ILE A 302 -12.92 -24.34 -3.32
CA ILE A 302 -11.90 -23.98 -4.31
C ILE A 302 -11.52 -25.20 -5.15
N GLN A 303 -11.21 -26.34 -4.53
CA GLN A 303 -10.79 -27.55 -5.24
C GLN A 303 -11.88 -28.09 -6.16
N ARG A 304 -13.17 -27.95 -5.80
CA ARG A 304 -14.28 -28.32 -6.68
C ARG A 304 -14.35 -27.44 -7.93
N GLU A 305 -14.26 -26.11 -7.78
CA GLU A 305 -14.27 -25.19 -8.91
C GLU A 305 -13.02 -25.39 -9.81
N VAL A 306 -11.84 -25.52 -9.20
CA VAL A 306 -10.59 -25.82 -9.93
C VAL A 306 -10.67 -27.14 -10.69
N ALA A 307 -11.25 -28.19 -10.10
CA ALA A 307 -11.42 -29.48 -10.76
C ALA A 307 -12.37 -29.39 -11.96
N GLN A 308 -13.46 -28.62 -11.86
CA GLN A 308 -14.38 -28.38 -12.98
C GLN A 308 -13.68 -27.67 -14.14
N ILE A 309 -12.87 -26.64 -13.84
CA ILE A 309 -12.10 -25.91 -14.85
C ILE A 309 -11.06 -26.82 -15.50
N LYS A 310 -10.26 -27.55 -14.70
CA LYS A 310 -9.23 -28.48 -15.20
C LYS A 310 -9.81 -29.63 -16.03
N ALA A 311 -11.04 -30.04 -15.77
CA ALA A 311 -11.72 -31.03 -16.61
C ALA A 311 -11.95 -30.54 -18.06
N ILE A 312 -11.97 -29.22 -18.27
CA ILE A 312 -12.14 -28.58 -19.58
C ILE A 312 -10.79 -28.20 -20.19
N VAL A 313 -9.92 -27.53 -19.42
CA VAL A 313 -8.66 -26.94 -19.94
C VAL A 313 -7.44 -27.84 -19.80
N GLY A 314 -7.53 -28.94 -19.06
CA GLY A 314 -6.41 -29.83 -18.78
C GLY A 314 -5.30 -29.15 -17.96
N ASP A 315 -4.08 -29.16 -18.48
CA ASP A 315 -2.89 -28.56 -17.86
C ASP A 315 -2.68 -27.09 -18.23
N GLU A 316 -3.55 -26.50 -19.07
CA GLU A 316 -3.48 -25.08 -19.40
C GLU A 316 -3.72 -24.22 -18.16
N ARG A 317 -2.86 -23.21 -17.97
CA ARG A 317 -2.94 -22.30 -16.81
C ARG A 317 -3.07 -20.84 -17.20
N SER A 318 -2.83 -20.49 -18.47
CA SER A 318 -2.90 -19.12 -18.94
C SER A 318 -4.24 -18.49 -18.58
N ALA A 319 -4.24 -17.38 -17.83
CA ALA A 319 -5.47 -16.79 -17.33
C ALA A 319 -6.45 -16.41 -18.46
N GLU A 320 -5.94 -15.96 -19.61
CA GLU A 320 -6.76 -15.67 -20.80
C GLU A 320 -7.51 -16.90 -21.31
N LYS A 321 -6.81 -18.01 -21.51
CA LYS A 321 -7.41 -19.25 -22.04
C LYS A 321 -8.35 -19.91 -21.02
N VAL A 322 -7.99 -19.86 -19.74
CA VAL A 322 -8.85 -20.35 -18.67
C VAL A 322 -10.13 -19.51 -18.59
N LEU A 323 -10.02 -18.18 -18.72
CA LEU A 323 -11.16 -17.28 -18.71
C LEU A 323 -12.09 -17.52 -19.91
N GLU A 324 -11.53 -17.69 -21.11
CA GLU A 324 -12.29 -18.05 -22.31
C GLU A 324 -13.11 -19.33 -22.08
N ALA A 325 -12.47 -20.39 -21.58
CA ALA A 325 -13.16 -21.64 -21.26
C ALA A 325 -14.25 -21.47 -20.18
N CYS A 326 -14.01 -20.65 -19.15
CA CYS A 326 -15.00 -20.37 -18.10
C CYS A 326 -16.22 -19.61 -18.67
N LEU A 327 -16.00 -18.64 -19.55
CA LEU A 327 -17.07 -17.90 -20.23
C LEU A 327 -17.93 -18.81 -21.12
N GLU A 328 -17.28 -19.68 -21.90
CA GLU A 328 -17.99 -20.62 -22.80
C GLU A 328 -18.86 -21.64 -22.03
N ASN A 329 -18.45 -22.00 -20.82
CA ASN A 329 -19.12 -23.01 -20.00
C ASN A 329 -19.95 -22.42 -18.84
N ASN A 330 -20.01 -21.08 -18.72
CA ASN A 330 -20.66 -20.36 -17.63
C ASN A 330 -20.20 -20.86 -16.23
N LEU A 331 -18.89 -21.04 -16.08
CA LEU A 331 -18.25 -21.42 -14.83
C LEU A 331 -17.68 -20.19 -14.11
N PRO A 332 -17.72 -20.15 -12.76
CA PRO A 332 -16.97 -19.15 -12.01
C PRO A 332 -15.48 -19.23 -12.36
N PHE A 333 -14.88 -18.09 -12.66
CA PHE A 333 -13.45 -18.05 -12.99
C PHE A 333 -12.59 -18.29 -11.75
N VAL A 334 -11.61 -19.19 -11.86
CA VAL A 334 -10.53 -19.37 -10.88
C VAL A 334 -9.21 -19.21 -11.61
N ASP A 335 -8.36 -18.34 -11.08
CA ASP A 335 -7.06 -18.03 -11.65
C ASP A 335 -6.05 -19.14 -11.38
N LEU A 336 -5.72 -19.93 -12.40
CA LEU A 336 -4.76 -21.04 -12.27
C LEU A 336 -3.29 -20.58 -12.30
N GLU A 337 -3.01 -19.34 -12.70
CA GLU A 337 -1.68 -18.71 -12.62
C GLU A 337 -1.41 -18.13 -11.23
N PHE A 338 -2.46 -17.67 -10.54
CA PHE A 338 -2.39 -17.11 -9.20
C PHE A 338 -3.48 -17.72 -8.30
N PRO A 339 -3.37 -19.03 -7.99
CA PRO A 339 -4.43 -19.77 -7.32
C PRO A 339 -4.71 -19.24 -5.90
N PRO A 340 -5.95 -19.34 -5.41
CA PRO A 340 -6.31 -18.94 -4.06
C PRO A 340 -5.76 -19.94 -3.02
N CYS A 341 -4.45 -19.84 -2.75
CA CYS A 341 -3.75 -20.75 -1.85
C CYS A 341 -2.61 -20.02 -1.11
N GLN A 342 -1.97 -20.73 -0.17
CA GLN A 342 -0.90 -20.17 0.66
C GLN A 342 0.31 -19.67 -0.16
N ALA A 343 0.68 -20.37 -1.24
CA ALA A 343 1.83 -19.97 -2.06
C ALA A 343 1.64 -18.59 -2.71
N SER A 344 0.42 -18.23 -3.08
CA SER A 344 0.10 -16.88 -3.61
C SER A 344 0.23 -15.80 -2.53
N LEU A 345 0.20 -16.17 -1.25
CA LEU A 345 0.43 -15.26 -0.12
C LEU A 345 1.92 -15.09 0.15
N ASP A 346 2.66 -16.18 0.39
CA ASP A 346 3.96 -16.13 1.06
C ASP A 346 5.16 -16.61 0.25
N THR A 347 4.99 -16.94 -1.05
CA THR A 347 6.15 -17.21 -1.91
C THR A 347 7.10 -16.02 -1.88
N GLY A 348 8.36 -16.24 -1.49
CA GLY A 348 9.37 -15.19 -1.34
C GLY A 348 9.36 -14.45 0.01
N ALA A 349 8.47 -14.80 0.93
CA ALA A 349 8.45 -14.22 2.28
C ALA A 349 9.66 -14.67 3.11
N LYS A 350 10.18 -13.77 3.95
CA LYS A 350 11.24 -14.09 4.94
C LYS A 350 10.73 -15.00 6.06
N LYS A 351 9.45 -14.88 6.40
CA LYS A 351 8.73 -15.69 7.39
C LYS A 351 7.40 -16.10 6.76
N PRO A 352 6.94 -17.35 6.97
CA PRO A 352 5.62 -17.78 6.49
C PRO A 352 4.53 -16.83 7.00
N PHE A 353 3.55 -16.56 6.14
CA PHE A 353 2.38 -15.80 6.59
C PHE A 353 1.49 -16.71 7.42
N LYS A 354 0.61 -16.10 8.22
CA LYS A 354 -0.49 -16.85 8.81
C LYS A 354 -1.27 -17.52 7.68
N HIS A 355 -1.67 -18.76 7.92
CA HIS A 355 -2.62 -19.42 7.05
C HIS A 355 -3.91 -18.62 6.99
N LEU A 356 -4.44 -18.37 5.79
CA LEU A 356 -5.68 -17.61 5.61
C LEU A 356 -6.64 -18.36 4.69
N PRO A 357 -7.93 -18.49 5.05
CA PRO A 357 -8.94 -18.93 4.10
C PRO A 357 -9.09 -17.91 2.97
N TRP A 358 -9.35 -18.42 1.76
CA TRP A 358 -9.69 -17.62 0.59
C TRP A 358 -11.18 -17.76 0.29
N ALA A 359 -11.86 -16.64 0.06
CA ALA A 359 -13.31 -16.66 -0.13
C ALA A 359 -13.80 -15.61 -1.14
N ARG A 360 -14.92 -15.92 -1.81
CA ARG A 360 -15.64 -14.96 -2.65
C ARG A 360 -16.58 -14.10 -1.79
N PRO A 361 -17.04 -12.94 -2.29
CA PRO A 361 -18.03 -12.11 -1.59
C PRO A 361 -19.26 -12.87 -1.10
N SER A 362 -19.74 -13.86 -1.86
CA SER A 362 -20.85 -14.75 -1.48
C SER A 362 -20.64 -15.56 -0.19
N SER A 363 -19.42 -15.65 0.30
CA SER A 363 -19.10 -16.41 1.53
C SER A 363 -19.08 -15.55 2.79
N TYR A 364 -19.01 -14.22 2.67
CA TYR A 364 -18.86 -13.33 3.82
C TYR A 364 -19.79 -12.10 3.80
N LEU A 365 -20.44 -11.80 2.67
CA LEU A 365 -21.49 -10.79 2.60
C LEU A 365 -22.86 -11.42 2.89
N PRO A 366 -23.80 -10.65 3.48
CA PRO A 366 -25.21 -10.99 3.50
C PRO A 366 -25.79 -11.27 2.11
N ASP A 367 -26.72 -12.21 2.02
CA ASP A 367 -27.39 -12.60 0.77
C ASP A 367 -28.01 -11.40 0.03
N GLU A 368 -28.53 -10.42 0.77
CA GLU A 368 -29.16 -9.21 0.23
C GLU A 368 -28.18 -8.22 -0.42
N LEU A 369 -26.87 -8.37 -0.18
CA LEU A 369 -25.83 -7.54 -0.80
C LEU A 369 -25.12 -8.24 -1.97
N LEU A 370 -25.48 -9.49 -2.29
CA LEU A 370 -24.75 -10.25 -3.31
C LEU A 370 -24.99 -9.72 -4.73
N ASP A 371 -26.20 -9.25 -5.03
CA ASP A 371 -26.52 -8.61 -6.30
C ASP A 371 -25.94 -7.18 -6.40
N GLN A 372 -25.47 -6.65 -5.28
CA GLN A 372 -24.88 -5.33 -5.17
C GLN A 372 -23.36 -5.32 -5.37
N VAL A 373 -22.68 -6.47 -5.40
CA VAL A 373 -21.21 -6.53 -5.52
C VAL A 373 -20.74 -5.98 -6.86
N ARG A 374 -19.91 -4.93 -6.81
CA ARG A 374 -19.36 -4.23 -7.99
C ARG A 374 -17.90 -3.86 -7.71
N LEU A 375 -17.13 -3.56 -8.77
CA LEU A 375 -15.81 -2.95 -8.58
C LEU A 375 -15.95 -1.63 -7.83
N PHE A 376 -16.82 -0.73 -8.31
CA PHE A 376 -17.01 0.61 -7.78
C PHE A 376 -18.46 0.79 -7.33
N ARG A 377 -18.66 1.32 -6.11
CA ARG A 377 -19.98 1.60 -5.52
C ARG A 377 -19.98 2.97 -4.83
N GLY A 378 -19.48 3.97 -5.56
CA GLY A 378 -19.43 5.34 -5.08
C GLY A 378 -18.26 6.12 -5.68
N PRO A 379 -18.05 7.37 -5.22
CA PRO A 379 -16.90 8.15 -5.62
C PRO A 379 -15.60 7.52 -5.09
N ILE A 380 -14.63 7.32 -5.98
CA ILE A 380 -13.27 6.90 -5.60
C ILE A 380 -12.61 8.08 -4.87
N ARG A 381 -12.16 7.84 -3.65
CA ARG A 381 -11.44 8.85 -2.85
C ARG A 381 -10.18 8.24 -2.26
N PRO A 382 -9.11 9.04 -2.06
CA PRO A 382 -7.90 8.57 -1.40
C PRO A 382 -8.15 7.93 -0.03
N SER A 383 -9.12 8.45 0.74
CA SER A 383 -9.47 7.97 2.08
C SER A 383 -10.43 6.78 2.11
N SER A 384 -10.85 6.26 0.95
CA SER A 384 -11.78 5.12 0.87
C SER A 384 -11.08 3.75 0.94
N ILE A 385 -9.76 3.72 1.14
CA ILE A 385 -8.94 2.51 1.10
C ILE A 385 -8.46 2.18 2.52
N ASP A 386 -8.81 0.99 3.00
CA ASP A 386 -8.23 0.37 4.18
C ASP A 386 -7.16 -0.63 3.71
N GLN A 387 -5.89 -0.36 4.02
CA GLN A 387 -4.75 -1.21 3.64
C GLN A 387 -4.77 -2.62 4.27
N GLY A 388 -5.50 -2.81 5.37
CA GLY A 388 -5.42 -4.04 6.16
C GLY A 388 -4.05 -4.23 6.82
N GLU A 389 -3.57 -5.47 6.84
CA GLU A 389 -2.38 -5.87 7.62
C GLU A 389 -1.32 -6.60 6.76
N LEU A 390 -1.08 -6.13 5.53
CA LEU A 390 -0.06 -6.71 4.65
C LEU A 390 1.34 -6.10 4.86
N GLY A 391 1.40 -4.81 5.14
CA GLY A 391 2.65 -4.03 5.22
C GLY A 391 3.00 -3.27 3.93
N ASP A 392 2.15 -3.28 2.91
CA ASP A 392 2.35 -2.66 1.61
C ASP A 392 1.96 -1.17 1.56
N ALA A 393 2.14 -0.43 2.66
CA ALA A 393 1.81 0.98 2.78
C ALA A 393 2.32 1.82 1.59
N TRP A 394 3.51 1.52 1.06
CA TRP A 394 4.08 2.18 -0.13
C TRP A 394 3.15 2.12 -1.35
N LEU A 395 2.50 0.98 -1.59
CA LEU A 395 1.57 0.76 -2.69
C LEU A 395 0.24 1.47 -2.41
N MET A 396 -0.30 1.30 -1.20
CA MET A 396 -1.58 1.92 -0.81
C MET A 396 -1.52 3.44 -0.86
N CYS A 397 -0.41 4.05 -0.45
CA CYS A 397 -0.18 5.49 -0.62
C CYS A 397 -0.16 5.91 -2.07
N SER A 398 0.50 5.14 -2.96
CA SER A 398 0.53 5.44 -4.39
C SER A 398 -0.85 5.31 -5.03
N ILE A 399 -1.64 4.30 -4.65
CA ILE A 399 -3.02 4.15 -5.10
C ILE A 399 -3.87 5.33 -4.59
N ALA A 400 -3.72 5.74 -3.33
CA ALA A 400 -4.42 6.87 -2.75
C ALA A 400 -4.04 8.19 -3.47
N ALA A 401 -2.75 8.39 -3.76
CA ALA A 401 -2.27 9.53 -4.53
C ALA A 401 -2.92 9.56 -5.93
N ILE A 402 -2.94 8.43 -6.64
CA ILE A 402 -3.57 8.34 -7.98
C ILE A 402 -5.08 8.55 -7.90
N SER A 403 -5.71 8.15 -6.78
CA SER A 403 -7.15 8.32 -6.53
C SER A 403 -7.60 9.78 -6.38
N GLU A 404 -6.67 10.73 -6.23
CA GLU A 404 -6.96 12.17 -6.39
C GLU A 404 -7.58 12.48 -7.77
N ASN A 405 -7.29 11.64 -8.76
CA ASN A 405 -7.98 11.61 -10.04
C ASN A 405 -8.68 10.26 -10.23
N PRO A 406 -9.97 10.13 -9.84
CA PRO A 406 -10.75 8.89 -9.95
C PRO A 406 -10.70 8.23 -11.33
N GLN A 407 -10.60 9.03 -12.40
CA GLN A 407 -10.53 8.51 -13.77
C GLN A 407 -9.24 7.71 -14.04
N SER A 408 -8.16 7.97 -13.31
CA SER A 408 -6.93 7.19 -13.41
C SER A 408 -7.17 5.74 -12.95
N ILE A 409 -7.85 5.55 -11.82
CA ILE A 409 -8.19 4.23 -11.29
C ILE A 409 -9.19 3.52 -12.22
N LEU A 410 -10.26 4.19 -12.64
CA LEU A 410 -11.27 3.60 -13.53
C LEU A 410 -10.67 3.09 -14.84
N LYS A 411 -9.76 3.86 -15.45
CA LYS A 411 -9.10 3.47 -16.71
C LYS A 411 -8.30 2.19 -16.58
N MET A 412 -7.74 1.89 -15.40
CA MET A 412 -6.97 0.65 -15.19
C MET A 412 -7.83 -0.59 -15.31
N PHE A 413 -9.11 -0.50 -14.95
CA PHE A 413 -10.07 -1.61 -14.96
C PHE A 413 -10.88 -1.75 -16.26
N ARG A 414 -10.75 -0.78 -17.18
CA ARG A 414 -11.49 -0.82 -18.45
C ARG A 414 -11.05 -2.01 -19.30
N HIS A 415 -12.01 -2.72 -19.86
CA HIS A 415 -11.74 -3.83 -20.74
C HIS A 415 -11.09 -3.36 -22.06
N PRO A 416 -10.04 -4.04 -22.57
CA PRO A 416 -9.31 -3.60 -23.77
C PRO A 416 -10.12 -3.61 -25.07
N VAL A 417 -11.14 -4.47 -25.17
CA VAL A 417 -11.97 -4.65 -26.36
C VAL A 417 -13.30 -3.90 -26.28
N SER A 418 -14.17 -4.24 -25.32
CA SER A 418 -15.44 -3.54 -25.11
C SER A 418 -15.98 -3.67 -23.68
N ALA A 419 -16.77 -2.69 -23.26
CA ALA A 419 -17.48 -2.71 -21.98
C ALA A 419 -18.42 -3.93 -21.82
N GLU A 420 -18.99 -4.43 -22.92
CA GLU A 420 -19.87 -5.61 -22.89
C GLU A 420 -19.11 -6.88 -22.47
N ILE A 421 -17.90 -7.08 -23.02
CA ILE A 421 -17.07 -8.24 -22.65
C ILE A 421 -16.64 -8.10 -21.18
N GLY A 422 -16.21 -6.91 -20.76
CA GLY A 422 -15.88 -6.64 -19.36
C GLY A 422 -17.02 -6.99 -18.39
N ARG A 423 -18.28 -6.70 -18.75
CA ARG A 423 -19.44 -7.11 -17.94
C ARG A 423 -19.61 -8.62 -17.86
N LYS A 424 -19.43 -9.34 -18.98
CA LYS A 424 -19.51 -10.82 -19.01
C LYS A 424 -18.42 -11.48 -18.15
N GLU A 425 -17.19 -10.96 -18.22
CA GLU A 425 -16.09 -11.43 -17.36
C GLU A 425 -16.39 -11.21 -15.87
N ARG A 426 -16.84 -10.01 -15.50
CA ARG A 426 -17.20 -9.70 -14.11
C ARG A 426 -18.36 -10.53 -13.58
N ALA A 427 -19.33 -10.88 -14.43
CA ALA A 427 -20.47 -11.71 -14.05
C ALA A 427 -20.06 -13.13 -13.59
N ILE A 428 -18.91 -13.64 -14.05
CA ILE A 428 -18.35 -14.92 -13.59
C ILE A 428 -17.19 -14.74 -12.59
N GLY A 429 -17.00 -13.52 -12.08
CA GLY A 429 -16.01 -13.21 -11.05
C GLY A 429 -14.58 -13.02 -11.57
N ALA A 430 -14.39 -12.67 -12.85
CA ALA A 430 -13.09 -12.32 -13.42
C ALA A 430 -12.93 -10.79 -13.59
N TYR A 431 -11.74 -10.28 -13.29
CA TYR A 431 -11.43 -8.86 -13.32
C TYR A 431 -10.09 -8.61 -14.01
N ARG A 432 -10.01 -7.52 -14.77
CA ARG A 432 -8.80 -7.08 -15.46
C ARG A 432 -8.27 -5.80 -14.84
N VAL A 433 -6.96 -5.73 -14.67
CA VAL A 433 -6.26 -4.53 -14.23
C VAL A 433 -5.05 -4.28 -15.13
N THR A 434 -4.91 -3.05 -15.61
CA THR A 434 -3.84 -2.66 -16.54
C THR A 434 -2.73 -1.92 -15.80
N PHE A 435 -1.50 -2.42 -15.91
CA PHE A 435 -0.30 -1.85 -15.29
C PHE A 435 0.78 -1.56 -16.35
N ASN A 436 1.67 -0.60 -16.10
CA ASN A 436 2.89 -0.38 -16.88
C ASN A 436 4.08 -1.09 -16.23
N LYS A 437 4.26 -2.38 -16.51
CA LYS A 437 5.34 -3.18 -15.93
C LYS A 437 6.59 -3.22 -16.80
N ASN A 438 7.74 -2.90 -16.23
CA ASN A 438 9.03 -2.84 -16.93
C ASN A 438 8.97 -1.91 -18.16
N GLY A 439 8.27 -0.77 -18.01
CA GLY A 439 8.03 0.19 -19.09
C GLY A 439 7.01 -0.25 -20.14
N LEU A 440 6.33 -1.39 -19.98
CA LEU A 440 5.36 -1.92 -20.93
C LEU A 440 3.99 -2.11 -20.29
N TRP A 441 2.95 -1.67 -20.96
CA TRP A 441 1.57 -1.87 -20.53
C TRP A 441 1.14 -3.34 -20.66
N ARG A 442 0.52 -3.89 -19.61
CA ARG A 442 0.07 -5.28 -19.51
C ARG A 442 -1.28 -5.37 -18.80
N SER A 443 -2.14 -6.26 -19.27
CA SER A 443 -3.37 -6.64 -18.56
C SER A 443 -3.09 -7.81 -17.63
N VAL A 444 -3.52 -7.70 -16.38
CA VAL A 444 -3.49 -8.79 -15.40
C VAL A 444 -4.93 -9.18 -15.08
N ILE A 445 -5.22 -10.47 -15.23
CA ILE A 445 -6.52 -11.06 -14.91
C ILE A 445 -6.43 -11.71 -13.54
N VAL A 446 -7.42 -11.48 -12.68
CA VAL A 446 -7.57 -12.15 -11.38
C VAL A 446 -9.05 -12.52 -11.14
N ASP A 447 -9.29 -13.55 -10.33
CA ASP A 447 -10.61 -13.85 -9.78
C ASP A 447 -10.92 -13.05 -8.49
N ASN A 448 -12.16 -13.13 -7.98
CA ASN A 448 -12.57 -12.51 -6.71
C ASN A 448 -12.46 -13.41 -5.46
N TYR A 449 -11.66 -14.46 -5.45
CA TYR A 449 -11.23 -15.05 -4.18
C TYR A 449 -10.27 -14.10 -3.48
N LEU A 450 -10.61 -13.69 -2.25
CA LEU A 450 -9.78 -12.82 -1.43
C LEU A 450 -9.38 -13.54 -0.13
N PRO A 451 -8.16 -13.30 0.40
CA PRO A 451 -7.79 -13.77 1.73
C PRO A 451 -8.68 -13.10 2.78
N ILE A 452 -9.36 -13.88 3.63
CA ILE A 452 -10.29 -13.35 4.65
C ILE A 452 -9.84 -13.67 6.07
N SER A 453 -10.25 -12.79 7.00
CA SER A 453 -10.09 -12.98 8.44
C SER A 453 -11.23 -12.30 9.18
N GLY A 454 -11.82 -12.96 10.17
CA GLY A 454 -12.93 -12.38 10.94
C GLY A 454 -14.14 -12.01 10.07
N GLY A 455 -14.37 -12.72 8.96
CA GLY A 455 -15.52 -12.48 8.06
C GLY A 455 -15.41 -11.23 7.17
N LYS A 456 -14.20 -10.74 6.88
CA LYS A 456 -13.92 -9.69 5.88
C LYS A 456 -12.57 -9.91 5.20
N PRO A 457 -12.29 -9.28 4.05
CA PRO A 457 -10.95 -9.31 3.44
C PRO A 457 -9.88 -8.85 4.43
N LYS A 458 -8.73 -9.55 4.46
CA LYS A 458 -7.64 -9.31 5.40
C LYS A 458 -6.78 -8.09 5.02
N TYR A 459 -6.55 -7.91 3.72
CA TYR A 459 -5.66 -6.89 3.16
C TYR A 459 -6.47 -5.70 2.63
N ALA A 460 -6.07 -5.10 1.49
CA ALA A 460 -6.72 -3.93 0.94
C ALA A 460 -8.23 -4.15 0.73
N LYS A 461 -9.04 -3.19 1.15
CA LYS A 461 -10.52 -3.21 1.02
C LYS A 461 -11.09 -1.80 1.11
N SER A 462 -12.36 -1.65 0.72
CA SER A 462 -13.09 -0.40 0.95
C SER A 462 -13.27 -0.16 2.46
N THR A 463 -13.09 1.08 2.92
CA THR A 463 -13.28 1.48 4.32
C THR A 463 -14.75 1.44 4.76
N HIS A 464 -15.68 1.51 3.81
CA HIS A 464 -17.10 1.77 4.11
C HIS A 464 -18.06 0.75 3.50
N ASP A 465 -17.71 0.08 2.39
CA ASP A 465 -18.61 -0.85 1.71
C ASP A 465 -17.87 -2.13 1.27
N LEU A 466 -18.11 -3.26 1.95
CA LEU A 466 -17.51 -4.54 1.60
C LEU A 466 -18.00 -5.13 0.26
N ALA A 467 -19.09 -4.59 -0.32
CA ALA A 467 -19.54 -4.93 -1.67
C ALA A 467 -18.79 -4.13 -2.76
N GLU A 468 -17.97 -3.15 -2.38
CA GLU A 468 -17.05 -2.42 -3.25
C GLU A 468 -15.64 -3.06 -3.20
N ILE A 469 -15.28 -3.77 -4.27
CA ILE A 469 -14.10 -4.65 -4.24
C ILE A 469 -12.89 -4.14 -5.02
N TRP A 470 -12.95 -2.97 -5.67
CA TRP A 470 -11.82 -2.47 -6.47
C TRP A 470 -10.48 -2.38 -5.71
N PRO A 471 -10.39 -2.01 -4.40
CA PRO A 471 -9.10 -1.94 -3.73
C PRO A 471 -8.47 -3.34 -3.60
N SER A 472 -9.30 -4.32 -3.22
CA SER A 472 -8.87 -5.71 -3.06
C SER A 472 -8.44 -6.34 -4.38
N ILE A 473 -9.17 -6.07 -5.46
CA ILE A 473 -8.83 -6.57 -6.80
C ILE A 473 -7.55 -5.90 -7.33
N LEU A 474 -7.38 -4.60 -7.11
CA LEU A 474 -6.18 -3.85 -7.52
C LEU A 474 -4.93 -4.38 -6.82
N GLU A 475 -4.97 -4.53 -5.50
CA GLU A 475 -3.87 -5.10 -4.70
C GLU A 475 -3.56 -6.53 -5.12
N LYS A 476 -4.59 -7.39 -5.30
CA LYS A 476 -4.41 -8.77 -5.75
C LYS A 476 -3.75 -8.85 -7.13
N ALA A 477 -4.19 -8.03 -8.07
CA ALA A 477 -3.61 -8.00 -9.41
C ALA A 477 -2.16 -7.51 -9.39
N PHE A 478 -1.83 -6.56 -8.49
CA PHE A 478 -0.46 -6.11 -8.26
C PHE A 478 0.40 -7.21 -7.61
N ALA A 479 -0.14 -7.94 -6.63
CA ALA A 479 0.51 -9.11 -6.03
C ALA A 479 0.79 -10.20 -7.09
N LYS A 480 -0.18 -10.51 -7.96
CA LYS A 480 0.00 -11.44 -9.09
C LYS A 480 1.10 -10.96 -10.05
N LEU A 481 1.11 -9.67 -10.40
CA LEU A 481 2.14 -9.07 -11.27
C LEU A 481 3.56 -9.26 -10.72
N HIS A 482 3.69 -9.38 -9.40
CA HIS A 482 4.95 -9.56 -8.68
C HIS A 482 5.16 -10.98 -8.13
N GLY A 483 4.23 -11.90 -8.37
CA GLY A 483 4.30 -13.31 -8.03
C GLY A 483 3.72 -13.74 -6.68
N SER A 484 3.53 -12.82 -5.71
CA SER A 484 2.85 -13.10 -4.43
C SER A 484 2.52 -11.82 -3.66
N TYR A 485 1.67 -11.93 -2.64
CA TYR A 485 1.43 -10.85 -1.67
C TYR A 485 2.70 -10.48 -0.89
N ALA A 486 3.53 -11.46 -0.53
CA ALA A 486 4.79 -11.22 0.17
C ALA A 486 5.78 -10.35 -0.60
N HIS A 487 5.79 -10.45 -1.94
CA HIS A 487 6.64 -9.61 -2.76
C HIS A 487 6.24 -8.13 -2.74
N ILE A 488 5.03 -7.77 -2.30
CA ILE A 488 4.55 -6.39 -2.29
C ILE A 488 4.55 -5.74 -0.89
N CYS A 489 4.95 -6.44 0.16
CA CYS A 489 5.00 -5.93 1.55
C CYS A 489 5.95 -4.75 1.81
N SER A 490 6.82 -4.36 0.88
CA SER A 490 7.70 -3.20 1.07
C SER A 490 8.20 -2.70 -0.27
N GLY A 491 8.27 -1.39 -0.48
CA GLY A 491 8.77 -0.85 -1.73
C GLY A 491 8.86 0.67 -1.73
N ASP A 492 9.16 1.19 -2.92
CA ASP A 492 9.32 2.61 -3.17
C ASP A 492 8.04 3.16 -3.82
N PRO A 493 7.30 4.07 -3.18
CA PRO A 493 6.04 4.59 -3.71
C PRO A 493 6.11 5.08 -5.16
N LEU A 494 7.26 5.63 -5.58
CA LEU A 494 7.45 6.12 -6.95
C LEU A 494 7.49 4.97 -7.97
N HIS A 495 8.06 3.82 -7.58
CA HIS A 495 7.99 2.61 -8.40
C HIS A 495 6.54 2.14 -8.60
N ALA A 496 5.71 2.23 -7.56
CA ALA A 496 4.29 1.89 -7.66
C ALA A 496 3.56 2.89 -8.55
N ILE A 497 3.78 4.20 -8.39
CA ILE A 497 3.15 5.21 -9.27
C ILE A 497 3.45 4.91 -10.73
N GLN A 498 4.71 4.63 -11.06
CA GLN A 498 5.06 4.31 -12.43
C GLN A 498 4.43 3.00 -12.90
N ASP A 499 4.43 1.94 -12.08
CA ASP A 499 3.80 0.67 -12.46
C ASP A 499 2.27 0.82 -12.63
N LEU A 500 1.63 1.75 -11.93
CA LEU A 500 0.19 2.04 -12.02
C LEU A 500 -0.17 2.98 -13.19
N THR A 501 0.72 3.90 -13.57
CA THR A 501 0.40 5.02 -14.48
C THR A 501 1.25 5.11 -15.76
N GLY A 502 2.43 4.48 -15.75
CA GLY A 502 3.47 4.66 -16.76
C GLY A 502 4.19 6.02 -16.71
N TYR A 503 3.80 6.95 -15.83
CA TYR A 503 4.43 8.26 -15.79
C TYR A 503 5.87 8.18 -15.31
N SER A 504 6.71 8.99 -15.95
CA SER A 504 8.09 9.20 -15.56
C SER A 504 8.14 9.87 -14.20
N TYR A 505 9.17 9.57 -13.42
CA TYR A 505 9.40 10.22 -12.14
C TYR A 505 10.88 10.59 -11.98
N CYS A 506 11.16 11.49 -11.04
CA CYS A 506 12.51 11.70 -10.51
C CYS A 506 12.48 11.77 -8.98
N ARG A 507 13.63 11.47 -8.38
CA ARG A 507 13.83 11.54 -6.93
C ARG A 507 14.49 12.86 -6.57
N PHE A 508 14.10 13.43 -5.44
CA PHE A 508 14.68 14.67 -4.93
C PHE A 508 15.36 14.50 -3.56
N ASP A 509 15.63 13.27 -3.09
CA ASP A 509 16.18 13.02 -1.75
C ASP A 509 17.49 13.80 -1.48
N ASP A 510 18.41 13.82 -2.46
CA ASP A 510 19.67 14.57 -2.36
C ASP A 510 19.42 16.09 -2.29
N ALA A 511 18.49 16.59 -3.10
CA ALA A 511 18.12 18.01 -3.09
C ALA A 511 17.42 18.39 -1.78
N PHE A 512 16.60 17.49 -1.23
CA PHE A 512 15.90 17.65 0.03
C PHE A 512 16.89 17.71 1.20
N THR A 513 17.87 16.80 1.22
CA THR A 513 18.96 16.79 2.20
C THR A 513 19.81 18.06 2.14
N LYS A 514 20.09 18.57 0.93
CA LYS A 514 20.81 19.85 0.78
C LYS A 514 19.96 21.04 1.22
N ALA A 515 18.65 21.03 0.96
CA ALA A 515 17.74 22.09 1.39
C ALA A 515 17.65 22.15 2.92
N SER A 516 17.54 21.00 3.60
CA SER A 516 17.50 20.94 5.07
C SER A 516 18.79 21.43 5.74
N GLN A 517 19.95 21.26 5.09
CA GLN A 517 21.24 21.72 5.61
C GLN A 517 21.55 23.19 5.30
N SER A 518 21.16 23.66 4.11
CA SER A 518 21.57 24.98 3.60
C SER A 518 20.53 26.08 3.79
N GLY A 519 19.27 25.72 4.01
CA GLY A 519 18.14 26.66 4.08
C GLY A 519 17.81 27.36 2.76
N LYS A 520 18.43 26.94 1.64
CA LYS A 520 18.22 27.54 0.32
C LYS A 520 16.88 27.13 -0.30
N ASP A 521 16.38 28.01 -1.16
CA ASP A 521 15.06 27.89 -1.77
C ASP A 521 15.01 27.12 -3.09
N ASP A 522 16.14 26.67 -3.64
CA ASP A 522 16.20 26.08 -4.98
C ASP A 522 15.17 24.95 -5.16
N LEU A 523 15.08 24.03 -4.18
CA LEU A 523 14.11 22.93 -4.21
C LEU A 523 12.66 23.42 -4.08
N PHE A 524 12.40 24.39 -3.20
CA PHE A 524 11.06 24.93 -3.01
C PHE A 524 10.56 25.65 -4.28
N GLN A 525 11.45 26.37 -4.97
CA GLN A 525 11.16 26.99 -6.26
C GLN A 525 10.85 25.95 -7.34
N ASP A 526 11.51 24.79 -7.32
CA ASP A 526 11.17 23.69 -8.22
C ASP A 526 9.80 23.08 -7.88
N TRP A 527 9.47 22.93 -6.60
CA TRP A 527 8.15 22.47 -6.16
C TRP A 527 7.02 23.42 -6.57
N LEU A 528 7.23 24.74 -6.50
CA LEU A 528 6.26 25.72 -7.03
C LEU A 528 6.02 25.51 -8.54
N LYS A 529 7.05 25.17 -9.31
CA LYS A 529 6.91 24.85 -10.75
C LYS A 529 6.18 23.52 -10.96
N TYR A 530 6.51 22.49 -10.18
CA TYR A 530 5.87 21.18 -10.25
C TYR A 530 4.39 21.25 -9.90
N ASN A 531 4.05 21.97 -8.83
CA ASN A 531 2.67 22.22 -8.41
C ASN A 531 1.87 22.98 -9.48
N LYS A 532 2.46 24.03 -10.06
CA LYS A 532 1.84 24.77 -11.18
C LYS A 532 1.63 23.91 -12.43
N ALA A 533 2.48 22.90 -12.64
CA ALA A 533 2.33 21.93 -13.72
C ALA A 533 1.39 20.77 -13.36
N HIS A 534 0.83 20.75 -12.14
CA HIS A 534 0.00 19.68 -11.59
C HIS A 534 0.69 18.31 -11.59
N TYR A 535 2.01 18.30 -11.38
CA TYR A 535 2.76 17.08 -11.19
C TYR A 535 2.52 16.52 -9.79
N GLN A 536 2.36 15.20 -9.73
CA GLN A 536 2.12 14.50 -8.48
C GLN A 536 3.42 14.35 -7.71
N MET A 537 3.47 14.88 -6.50
CA MET A 537 4.63 14.83 -5.62
C MET A 537 4.33 13.94 -4.41
N MET A 538 5.32 13.14 -4.01
CA MET A 538 5.26 12.28 -2.84
C MET A 538 6.41 12.56 -1.90
N LEU A 539 6.11 12.50 -0.61
CA LEU A 539 7.08 12.58 0.48
C LEU A 539 7.08 11.29 1.27
N SER A 540 8.20 10.98 1.92
CA SER A 540 8.30 9.87 2.86
C SER A 540 8.85 10.33 4.20
N THR A 541 8.28 9.80 5.27
CA THR A 541 8.85 9.93 6.61
C THR A 541 9.93 8.84 6.79
N PRO A 542 10.96 9.10 7.61
CA PRO A 542 11.92 8.09 8.04
C PRO A 542 11.21 6.84 8.56
N GLY A 543 11.62 5.70 8.01
CA GLY A 543 11.16 4.39 8.42
C GLY A 543 12.32 3.50 8.84
N LYS A 544 12.00 2.24 9.08
CA LYS A 544 13.01 1.21 9.32
C LYS A 544 13.87 1.02 8.05
N ASP A 545 15.19 0.90 8.22
CA ASP A 545 16.07 0.49 7.13
C ASP A 545 15.64 -0.92 6.63
N PRO A 546 15.41 -1.11 5.32
CA PRO A 546 15.07 -2.42 4.75
C PRO A 546 16.04 -3.56 5.12
N ASN A 547 17.30 -3.22 5.42
CA ASN A 547 18.38 -4.13 5.80
C ASN A 547 18.48 -4.37 7.31
N ASP A 548 17.84 -3.54 8.14
CA ASP A 548 17.83 -3.72 9.59
C ASP A 548 16.93 -4.91 10.00
N LYS A 549 17.43 -5.75 10.91
CA LYS A 549 16.75 -6.95 11.42
C LYS A 549 15.96 -6.68 12.70
N GLY A 550 16.07 -5.51 13.32
CA GLY A 550 15.32 -5.11 14.51
C GLY A 550 13.83 -4.83 14.27
N SER A 551 13.04 -4.58 15.31
CA SER A 551 11.71 -3.96 15.17
C SER A 551 11.86 -2.49 14.76
N SER A 552 10.81 -1.85 14.25
CA SER A 552 10.78 -0.39 14.08
C SER A 552 11.20 0.29 15.38
N ASP A 553 12.04 1.33 15.31
CA ASP A 553 12.51 2.06 16.49
C ASP A 553 11.30 2.64 17.25
N PRO A 554 10.96 2.13 18.45
CA PRO A 554 9.80 2.59 19.19
C PRO A 554 9.89 4.08 19.54
N LYS A 555 11.10 4.64 19.64
CA LYS A 555 11.30 6.08 19.90
C LYS A 555 10.89 6.90 18.68
N LEU A 556 11.28 6.46 17.48
CA LEU A 556 10.89 7.10 16.23
C LEU A 556 9.37 7.06 16.05
N VAL A 557 8.75 5.89 16.27
CA VAL A 557 7.29 5.74 16.19
C VAL A 557 6.59 6.71 17.14
N LYS A 558 7.01 6.77 18.41
CA LYS A 558 6.44 7.69 19.41
C LYS A 558 6.64 9.16 19.05
N LEU A 559 7.81 9.53 18.52
CA LEU A 559 8.09 10.89 18.08
C LEU A 559 7.10 11.34 17.00
N TYR A 560 6.94 10.54 15.94
CA TYR A 560 6.04 10.88 14.83
C TYR A 560 4.58 10.88 15.29
N GLN A 561 4.18 9.91 16.11
CA GLN A 561 2.84 9.89 16.70
C GLN A 561 2.55 11.13 17.55
N SER A 562 3.53 11.64 18.30
CA SER A 562 3.35 12.84 19.14
C SER A 562 3.00 14.10 18.34
N VAL A 563 3.43 14.16 17.08
CA VAL A 563 3.17 15.28 16.16
C VAL A 563 2.05 14.99 15.15
N GLY A 564 1.40 13.83 15.26
CA GLY A 564 0.34 13.44 14.33
C GLY A 564 0.82 12.97 12.95
N LEU A 565 2.06 12.48 12.86
CA LEU A 565 2.61 11.84 11.66
C LEU A 565 2.84 10.34 11.89
N ILE A 566 3.06 9.60 10.81
CA ILE A 566 3.35 8.17 10.85
C ILE A 566 4.74 7.94 10.27
N SER A 567 5.59 7.22 11.01
CA SER A 567 6.94 6.86 10.59
C SER A 567 6.92 5.80 9.49
N GLY A 568 7.85 5.85 8.54
CA GLY A 568 7.96 4.90 7.42
C GLY A 568 6.76 4.94 6.48
N HIS A 569 6.14 6.11 6.34
CA HIS A 569 4.90 6.29 5.58
C HIS A 569 5.08 7.35 4.50
N ALA A 570 4.29 7.23 3.42
CA ALA A 570 4.33 8.15 2.30
C ALA A 570 3.10 9.06 2.28
N TYR A 571 3.34 10.34 2.03
CA TYR A 571 2.31 11.39 1.98
C TYR A 571 2.27 12.01 0.59
N THR A 572 1.08 12.41 0.15
CA THR A 572 0.92 13.10 -1.13
C THR A 572 0.98 14.60 -0.91
N VAL A 573 1.79 15.32 -1.68
CA VAL A 573 1.80 16.78 -1.69
C VAL A 573 0.68 17.25 -2.61
N LEU A 574 -0.27 18.03 -2.05
CA LEU A 574 -1.43 18.54 -2.76
C LEU A 574 -1.23 19.96 -3.28
N ASP A 575 -0.50 20.78 -2.54
CA ASP A 575 -0.28 22.20 -2.88
C ASP A 575 1.00 22.73 -2.21
N THR A 576 1.58 23.76 -2.79
CA THR A 576 2.78 24.46 -2.30
C THR A 576 2.62 25.94 -2.57
N GLN A 577 2.74 26.79 -1.55
CA GLN A 577 2.53 28.23 -1.67
C GLN A 577 3.65 29.04 -1.01
N TYR A 578 4.02 30.14 -1.65
CA TYR A 578 4.97 31.12 -1.14
C TYR A 578 4.27 32.46 -0.92
N PHE A 579 4.39 33.00 0.29
CA PHE A 579 3.83 34.28 0.69
C PHE A 579 4.99 35.25 0.97
N ALA A 580 5.37 36.02 -0.06
CA ALA A 580 6.52 36.91 0.01
C ALA A 580 6.39 37.98 1.11
N ASP A 581 5.19 38.52 1.33
CA ASP A 581 4.92 39.57 2.32
C ASP A 581 5.14 39.08 3.78
N HIS A 582 5.08 37.76 3.99
CA HIS A 582 5.27 37.11 5.29
C HIS A 582 6.52 36.24 5.36
N GLU A 583 7.32 36.21 4.29
CA GLU A 583 8.44 35.26 4.09
C GLU A 583 8.07 33.80 4.40
N LEU A 584 6.82 33.42 4.12
CA LEU A 584 6.24 32.16 4.57
C LEU A 584 6.14 31.15 3.40
N ARG A 585 6.55 29.91 3.67
CA ARG A 585 6.49 28.79 2.72
C ARG A 585 5.62 27.70 3.32
N LEU A 586 4.51 27.38 2.66
CA LEU A 586 3.56 26.36 3.13
C LEU A 586 3.44 25.21 2.12
N VAL A 587 3.25 24.02 2.66
CA VAL A 587 3.00 22.79 1.90
C VAL A 587 1.74 22.11 2.44
N LYS A 588 0.82 21.74 1.54
CA LYS A 588 -0.36 20.94 1.87
C LYS A 588 -0.08 19.47 1.60
N LEU A 589 -0.26 18.62 2.61
CA LEU A 589 -0.05 17.18 2.54
C LEU A 589 -1.35 16.41 2.78
N ARG A 590 -1.46 15.22 2.20
CA ARG A 590 -2.52 14.24 2.48
C ARG A 590 -1.96 12.95 3.04
N ASN A 591 -2.58 12.48 4.13
CA ASN A 591 -2.43 11.14 4.65
C ASN A 591 -3.46 10.21 3.98
N ALA A 592 -3.01 9.11 3.37
CA ALA A 592 -3.88 8.13 2.73
C ALA A 592 -4.87 7.47 3.73
N TRP A 593 -4.48 7.35 4.99
CA TRP A 593 -5.28 6.70 6.04
C TRP A 593 -6.22 7.65 6.80
N GLY A 594 -6.27 8.93 6.42
CA GLY A 594 -7.17 9.92 7.02
C GLY A 594 -6.92 10.15 8.52
N ARG A 595 -7.99 10.17 9.32
CA ARG A 595 -8.06 10.61 10.74
C ARG A 595 -7.22 9.83 11.75
N THR A 596 -6.48 8.79 11.34
CA THR A 596 -5.68 8.00 12.29
C THR A 596 -4.47 8.76 12.84
N ALA A 597 -4.03 9.80 12.15
CA ALA A 597 -2.96 10.70 12.58
C ALA A 597 -3.17 12.08 11.95
N GLU A 598 -3.56 13.05 12.77
CA GLU A 598 -3.78 14.44 12.36
C GLU A 598 -2.62 15.30 12.86
N TRP A 599 -1.94 15.97 11.92
CA TRP A 599 -0.87 16.90 12.22
C TRP A 599 -1.31 17.93 13.25
N ASN A 600 -0.55 18.06 14.33
CA ASN A 600 -0.84 18.97 15.44
C ASN A 600 0.27 20.02 15.68
N GLY A 601 1.19 20.14 14.71
CA GLY A 601 2.24 21.15 14.73
C GLY A 601 1.84 22.45 14.04
N ASP A 602 2.85 23.19 13.61
CA ASP A 602 2.70 24.49 12.95
C ASP A 602 1.76 24.44 11.73
N TRP A 603 0.81 25.37 11.65
CA TRP A 603 -0.24 25.45 10.63
C TRP A 603 -1.21 24.25 10.59
N CYS A 604 -1.36 23.53 11.71
CA CYS A 604 -2.44 22.55 11.88
C CYS A 604 -3.84 23.19 11.82
N GLY A 605 -4.88 22.37 11.78
CA GLY A 605 -6.27 22.84 11.64
C GLY A 605 -6.79 23.71 12.79
N ASP A 606 -6.18 23.62 13.97
CA ASP A 606 -6.56 24.40 15.15
C ASP A 606 -5.60 25.56 15.45
N ASP A 607 -4.61 25.81 14.58
CA ASP A 607 -3.60 26.84 14.80
C ASP A 607 -4.18 28.27 14.69
N GLU A 608 -3.95 29.11 15.70
CA GLU A 608 -4.38 30.52 15.73
C GLU A 608 -3.74 31.35 14.60
N LYS A 609 -2.66 30.86 13.99
CA LYS A 609 -2.01 31.50 12.82
C LYS A 609 -2.96 31.70 11.64
N TRP A 610 -3.95 30.83 11.45
CA TRP A 610 -4.95 31.03 10.40
C TRP A 610 -5.79 32.30 10.61
N GLU A 611 -6.05 32.67 11.87
CA GLU A 611 -6.74 33.92 12.20
C GLU A 611 -5.80 35.13 12.17
N GLN A 612 -4.52 34.92 12.52
CA GLN A 612 -3.48 35.96 12.48
C GLN A 612 -3.15 36.39 11.04
N TYR A 613 -3.18 35.47 10.08
CA TYR A 613 -2.82 35.68 8.67
C TYR A 613 -4.01 35.36 7.73
N PRO A 614 -5.06 36.20 7.68
CA PRO A 614 -6.28 35.90 6.95
C PRO A 614 -6.10 35.83 5.43
N ASP A 615 -5.13 36.57 4.88
CA ASP A 615 -4.75 36.53 3.47
C ASP A 615 -4.10 35.19 3.09
N VAL A 616 -3.26 34.64 3.97
CA VAL A 616 -2.69 33.29 3.84
C VAL A 616 -3.78 32.23 3.91
N ALA A 617 -4.72 32.35 4.87
CA ALA A 617 -5.85 31.44 5.02
C ALA A 617 -6.75 31.41 3.77
N GLU A 618 -7.05 32.58 3.21
CA GLU A 618 -7.84 32.70 1.98
C GLU A 618 -7.14 32.05 0.78
N ALA A 619 -5.86 32.35 0.57
CA ALA A 619 -5.05 31.78 -0.52
C ALA A 619 -4.88 30.25 -0.41
N CYS A 620 -4.73 29.74 0.81
CA CYS A 620 -4.68 28.31 1.11
C CYS A 620 -6.05 27.62 1.02
N LYS A 621 -7.14 28.38 0.84
CA LYS A 621 -8.53 27.90 0.93
C LYS A 621 -8.73 27.06 2.19
N PHE A 622 -8.23 27.58 3.31
CA PHE A 622 -8.17 26.85 4.57
C PHE A 622 -9.57 26.39 4.99
N GLN A 623 -9.67 25.11 5.36
CA GLN A 623 -10.87 24.49 5.88
C GLN A 623 -10.49 23.76 7.16
N LYS A 624 -11.02 24.24 8.28
CA LYS A 624 -10.74 23.70 9.61
C LYS A 624 -11.04 22.19 9.71
N ASP A 625 -12.11 21.75 9.06
CA ASP A 625 -12.59 20.35 9.13
C ASP A 625 -12.12 19.46 7.94
N ASP A 626 -11.08 19.85 7.19
CA ASP A 626 -10.48 18.96 6.17
C ASP A 626 -9.65 17.86 6.84
N ASN A 627 -10.34 16.82 7.32
CA ASN A 627 -9.75 15.75 8.12
C ASN A 627 -8.88 14.75 7.34
N SER A 628 -8.52 15.10 6.11
CA SER A 628 -7.74 14.23 5.22
C SER A 628 -6.46 14.89 4.74
N ALA A 629 -6.39 16.22 4.77
CA ALA A 629 -5.22 16.96 4.33
C ALA A 629 -4.94 18.14 5.26
N PHE A 630 -3.67 18.46 5.45
CA PHE A 630 -3.22 19.47 6.39
C PHE A 630 -2.10 20.30 5.77
N TRP A 631 -1.97 21.53 6.26
CA TRP A 631 -0.84 22.39 5.90
C TRP A 631 0.25 22.29 6.96
N MET A 632 1.49 22.54 6.54
CA MET A 632 2.63 22.74 7.42
C MET A 632 3.60 23.75 6.81
N SER A 633 4.48 24.29 7.64
CA SER A 633 5.61 25.09 7.17
C SER A 633 6.65 24.22 6.44
N TRP A 634 7.37 24.83 5.49
CA TRP A 634 8.45 24.17 4.74
C TRP A 634 9.57 23.68 5.67
N GLU A 635 9.84 24.42 6.74
CA GLU A 635 10.82 24.07 7.77
C GLU A 635 10.43 22.78 8.51
N ALA A 636 9.15 22.66 8.88
CA ALA A 636 8.62 21.42 9.46
C ALA A 636 8.71 20.26 8.44
N CYS A 637 8.39 20.52 7.18
CA CYS A 637 8.54 19.54 6.10
C CYS A 637 9.99 19.03 5.99
N LEU A 638 10.98 19.92 5.97
CA LEU A 638 12.40 19.55 5.91
C LEU A 638 12.90 18.81 7.17
N TYR A 639 12.23 18.99 8.30
CA TYR A 639 12.60 18.35 9.57
C TYR A 639 12.01 16.93 9.72
N TYR A 640 10.73 16.74 9.38
CA TYR A 640 10.03 15.46 9.60
C TYR A 640 10.06 14.49 8.41
N PHE A 641 10.54 14.92 7.23
CA PHE A 641 10.60 14.07 6.04
C PHE A 641 12.04 13.88 5.60
N ASN A 642 12.33 12.78 4.91
CA ASN A 642 13.69 12.48 4.43
C ASN A 642 13.83 12.56 2.90
N GLY A 643 12.79 13.00 2.20
CA GLY A 643 12.77 13.11 0.75
C GLY A 643 11.56 12.42 0.13
N GLY A 644 11.73 12.03 -1.13
CA GLY A 644 10.64 11.58 -1.99
C GLY A 644 10.92 11.86 -3.46
N GLY A 645 9.86 12.07 -4.24
CA GLY A 645 9.98 12.33 -5.66
C GLY A 645 8.76 12.96 -6.29
N VAL A 646 8.92 13.34 -7.55
CA VAL A 646 7.87 13.90 -8.39
C VAL A 646 7.62 12.96 -9.56
N SER A 647 6.35 12.66 -9.80
CA SER A 647 5.84 11.99 -11.00
C SER A 647 5.32 13.05 -11.95
N PHE A 648 5.83 13.03 -13.18
CA PHE A 648 5.48 13.98 -14.24
C PHE A 648 4.13 13.60 -14.88
N SER A 649 3.09 13.60 -14.05
CA SER A 649 1.75 13.17 -14.40
C SER A 649 1.13 14.12 -15.42
N HIS A 650 0.76 13.57 -16.58
CA HIS A 650 0.10 14.36 -17.61
C HIS A 650 -0.96 13.50 -18.33
N PRO A 651 -2.21 13.52 -17.83
CA PRO A 651 -3.24 12.55 -18.22
C PRO A 651 -3.74 12.68 -19.66
N SER A 652 -3.35 13.74 -20.36
CA SER A 652 -3.68 14.01 -21.75
C SER A 652 -2.57 13.65 -22.76
N LEU A 653 -1.46 13.06 -22.32
CA LEU A 653 -0.40 12.66 -23.25
C LEU A 653 -0.69 11.32 -23.90
N ASN A 654 -0.35 11.22 -25.18
CA ASN A 654 -0.25 9.92 -25.84
C ASN A 654 1.03 9.24 -25.36
N ASP A 655 0.93 7.97 -25.01
CA ASP A 655 2.03 7.20 -24.45
C ASP A 655 2.46 6.09 -25.41
N TYR A 656 3.76 6.02 -25.68
CA TYR A 656 4.34 5.09 -26.65
C TYR A 656 5.45 4.30 -25.99
N ARG A 657 5.42 2.96 -26.11
CA ARG A 657 6.43 2.09 -25.48
C ARG A 657 7.02 1.12 -26.48
N VAL A 658 8.34 1.09 -26.57
CA VAL A 658 9.08 0.28 -27.53
C VAL A 658 9.94 -0.72 -26.75
N PRO A 659 9.56 -2.01 -26.70
CA PRO A 659 10.47 -3.06 -26.24
C PRO A 659 11.77 -3.03 -27.05
N SER A 660 12.91 -3.04 -26.38
CA SER A 660 14.23 -2.90 -27.01
C SER A 660 15.30 -3.66 -26.23
N LYS A 661 16.52 -3.71 -26.78
CA LYS A 661 17.65 -4.36 -26.14
C LYS A 661 18.97 -3.67 -26.48
N PHE A 662 19.93 -3.77 -25.59
CA PHE A 662 21.32 -3.47 -25.91
C PHE A 662 22.05 -4.74 -26.31
N VAL A 663 22.83 -4.67 -27.38
CA VAL A 663 23.75 -5.74 -27.83
C VAL A 663 25.13 -5.12 -27.88
N GLU A 664 26.09 -5.64 -27.10
CA GLU A 664 27.44 -5.06 -26.99
C GLU A 664 27.40 -3.53 -26.69
N CYS A 665 26.58 -3.13 -25.71
CA CYS A 665 26.32 -1.71 -25.34
C CYS A 665 25.69 -0.83 -26.44
N THR A 666 25.31 -1.41 -27.59
CA THR A 666 24.66 -0.71 -28.70
C THR A 666 23.15 -0.91 -28.63
N PRO A 667 22.32 0.15 -28.63
CA PRO A 667 20.87 0.01 -28.61
C PRO A 667 20.36 -0.58 -29.92
N SER A 668 19.40 -1.52 -29.84
CA SER A 668 18.73 -2.08 -31.01
C SER A 668 17.82 -1.06 -31.72
N CYS A 669 17.44 0.02 -31.03
CA CYS A 669 16.58 1.07 -31.54
C CYS A 669 16.96 2.43 -30.95
N VAL A 670 17.10 3.42 -31.83
CA VAL A 670 17.12 4.85 -31.54
C VAL A 670 15.92 5.53 -32.21
N LEU A 671 15.54 6.71 -31.74
CA LEU A 671 14.41 7.46 -32.31
C LEU A 671 14.93 8.65 -33.12
N GLU A 672 14.46 8.77 -34.36
CA GLU A 672 14.58 10.00 -35.14
C GLU A 672 13.28 10.79 -34.98
N VAL A 673 13.36 11.97 -34.37
CA VAL A 673 12.20 12.80 -33.99
C VAL A 673 12.20 14.08 -34.82
N SER A 674 11.14 14.27 -35.61
CA SER A 674 10.91 15.49 -36.38
C SER A 674 9.70 16.23 -35.83
N VAL A 675 9.82 17.54 -35.63
CA VAL A 675 8.73 18.39 -35.17
C VAL A 675 8.53 19.59 -36.10
N GLU A 676 7.28 19.90 -36.41
CA GLU A 676 6.89 21.07 -37.22
C GLU A 676 6.57 22.30 -36.36
N GLN A 677 6.43 22.09 -35.04
CA GLN A 677 6.14 23.12 -34.05
C GLN A 677 6.78 22.76 -32.70
N PRO A 678 7.01 23.76 -31.81
CA PRO A 678 7.54 23.49 -30.47
C PRO A 678 6.73 22.42 -29.75
N THR A 679 7.41 21.35 -29.34
CA THR A 679 6.77 20.14 -28.80
C THR A 679 7.54 19.65 -27.58
N TRP A 680 6.82 19.30 -26.51
CA TRP A 680 7.40 18.74 -25.31
C TRP A 680 7.27 17.22 -25.35
N ILE A 681 8.38 16.52 -25.15
CA ILE A 681 8.39 15.06 -25.10
C ILE A 681 9.20 14.63 -23.87
N CYS A 682 8.64 13.69 -23.12
CA CYS A 682 9.34 12.96 -22.07
C CYS A 682 9.76 11.60 -22.62
N PHE A 683 11.01 11.21 -22.41
CA PHE A 683 11.55 9.90 -22.74
C PHE A 683 11.96 9.17 -21.47
N THR A 684 11.85 7.84 -21.48
CA THR A 684 12.22 6.97 -20.36
C THR A 684 12.86 5.69 -20.85
N ILE A 685 13.98 5.29 -20.26
CA ILE A 685 14.50 3.92 -20.33
C ILE A 685 14.03 3.20 -19.08
N SER A 686 13.30 2.10 -19.24
CA SER A 686 12.88 1.22 -18.15
C SER A 686 13.59 -0.12 -18.22
N GLN A 687 14.30 -0.48 -17.16
CA GLN A 687 14.95 -1.78 -17.00
C GLN A 687 13.99 -2.81 -16.40
N GLN A 688 14.35 -4.09 -16.45
CA GLN A 688 13.54 -5.14 -15.83
C GLN A 688 13.56 -5.00 -14.31
N ASP A 689 12.39 -5.03 -13.67
CA ASP A 689 12.26 -5.03 -12.23
C ASP A 689 12.94 -6.27 -11.61
N ARG A 690 13.54 -6.06 -10.44
CA ARG A 690 14.20 -7.06 -9.61
C ARG A 690 13.22 -7.76 -8.66
N ARG A 691 12.09 -7.13 -8.34
CA ARG A 691 11.11 -7.68 -7.39
C ARG A 691 10.53 -9.01 -7.89
N GLY A 692 10.53 -10.02 -7.03
CA GLY A 692 10.02 -11.36 -7.37
C GLY A 692 11.01 -12.25 -8.11
N ARG A 693 12.26 -11.81 -8.31
CA ARG A 693 13.25 -12.54 -9.09
C ARG A 693 14.40 -13.06 -8.24
N GLN A 694 14.73 -14.33 -8.43
CA GLN A 694 15.88 -14.98 -7.77
C GLN A 694 17.21 -14.60 -8.44
N ASP A 695 17.18 -14.26 -9.72
CA ASP A 695 18.33 -13.87 -10.55
C ASP A 695 18.51 -12.34 -10.65
N ALA A 696 17.91 -11.59 -9.71
CA ALA A 696 17.96 -10.14 -9.72
C ALA A 696 19.40 -9.62 -9.57
N VAL A 697 19.93 -9.03 -10.64
CA VAL A 697 21.22 -8.31 -10.65
C VAL A 697 21.03 -6.83 -10.38
N GLU A 698 22.14 -6.13 -10.12
CA GLU A 698 22.10 -4.67 -10.11
C GLU A 698 21.67 -4.08 -11.46
N TYR A 699 20.92 -2.99 -11.39
CA TYR A 699 20.49 -2.20 -12.53
C TYR A 699 21.73 -1.73 -13.24
N GLN A 700 21.72 -1.79 -14.56
CA GLN A 700 22.86 -1.37 -15.34
C GLN A 700 22.85 0.17 -15.41
N PRO A 701 24.02 0.83 -15.41
CA PRO A 701 24.07 2.28 -15.58
C PRO A 701 23.64 2.65 -17.00
N VAL A 702 22.57 3.42 -17.13
CA VAL A 702 21.99 3.84 -18.42
C VAL A 702 21.88 5.37 -18.53
N MET A 703 21.82 5.88 -19.77
CA MET A 703 21.67 7.31 -20.06
C MET A 703 20.84 7.50 -21.33
N LEU A 704 20.06 8.58 -21.38
CA LEU A 704 19.43 9.07 -22.61
C LEU A 704 20.20 10.28 -23.12
N SER A 705 20.51 10.30 -24.41
CA SER A 705 21.12 11.44 -25.09
C SER A 705 20.20 11.96 -26.20
N ILE A 706 20.07 13.29 -26.30
CA ILE A 706 19.46 13.97 -27.44
C ILE A 706 20.57 14.62 -28.26
N ALA A 707 20.57 14.32 -29.57
CA ALA A 707 21.43 14.96 -30.54
C ALA A 707 20.62 15.68 -31.62
N GLN A 708 21.19 16.74 -32.17
CA GLN A 708 20.58 17.53 -33.23
C GLN A 708 21.60 17.88 -34.33
N PRO A 709 21.17 18.31 -35.53
CA PRO A 709 22.05 18.73 -36.59
C PRO A 709 23.04 19.81 -36.15
N PHE A 710 24.28 19.66 -36.61
CA PHE A 710 25.40 20.55 -36.37
C PHE A 710 26.14 20.82 -37.69
N GLU A 711 27.26 21.55 -37.62
CA GLU A 711 28.05 21.93 -38.79
C GLU A 711 28.50 20.74 -39.65
N LYS A 712 28.53 20.96 -40.97
CA LYS A 712 29.05 20.01 -41.99
C LYS A 712 28.34 18.65 -42.00
N GLY A 713 27.05 18.62 -41.66
CA GLY A 713 26.22 17.40 -41.70
C GLY A 713 26.42 16.47 -40.49
N LEU A 714 27.28 16.83 -39.54
CA LEU A 714 27.43 16.10 -38.29
C LEU A 714 26.27 16.39 -37.35
N TYR A 715 26.05 15.50 -36.39
CA TYR A 715 25.16 15.75 -35.26
C TYR A 715 25.98 16.05 -34.01
N LYS A 716 25.39 16.82 -33.09
CA LYS A 716 25.96 17.10 -31.77
C LYS A 716 24.99 16.68 -30.68
N VAL A 717 25.48 15.97 -29.67
CA VAL A 717 24.73 15.74 -28.41
C VAL A 717 24.56 17.07 -27.69
N VAL A 718 23.31 17.44 -27.40
CA VAL A 718 22.94 18.71 -26.77
C VAL A 718 22.36 18.55 -25.37
N GLN A 719 21.82 17.38 -25.06
CA GLN A 719 21.28 17.05 -23.75
C GLN A 719 21.53 15.58 -23.41
N ASN A 720 21.85 15.33 -22.15
CA ASN A 720 21.94 14.01 -21.53
C ASN A 720 21.00 13.97 -20.31
N SER A 721 20.50 12.78 -19.99
CA SER A 721 19.67 12.58 -18.79
C SER A 721 20.47 12.92 -17.53
N SER A 722 19.78 13.48 -16.54
CA SER A 722 20.33 13.76 -15.22
C SER A 722 19.45 13.12 -14.15
N ALA A 723 19.80 13.29 -12.86
CA ALA A 723 18.96 12.81 -11.75
C ALA A 723 17.57 13.47 -11.74
N ASP A 724 17.43 14.68 -12.30
CA ASP A 724 16.16 15.34 -12.52
C ASP A 724 15.81 15.34 -14.01
N ALA A 725 14.78 14.60 -14.39
CA ALA A 725 14.34 14.51 -15.78
C ALA A 725 13.89 15.87 -16.34
N TYR A 726 13.44 16.81 -15.50
CA TYR A 726 13.03 18.16 -15.89
C TYR A 726 14.24 19.09 -16.14
N SER A 727 15.42 18.72 -15.63
CA SER A 727 16.67 19.47 -15.72
C SER A 727 17.78 18.61 -16.33
N PRO A 728 17.69 18.23 -17.63
CA PRO A 728 18.75 17.50 -18.30
C PRO A 728 20.06 18.31 -18.38
N SER A 729 21.17 17.62 -18.56
CA SER A 729 22.50 18.23 -18.59
C SER A 729 23.04 18.34 -20.01
N CYS A 730 23.59 19.51 -20.36
CA CYS A 730 24.19 19.73 -21.68
C CYS A 730 25.70 19.41 -21.73
N ASP A 731 26.32 19.14 -20.58
CA ASP A 731 27.77 19.08 -20.41
C ASP A 731 28.26 17.84 -19.63
N LYS A 732 27.39 17.19 -18.84
CA LYS A 732 27.72 16.00 -18.06
C LYS A 732 27.27 14.72 -18.77
N TRP A 733 28.07 13.66 -18.64
CA TRP A 733 27.84 12.34 -19.22
C TRP A 733 27.70 11.32 -18.10
N ILE A 734 26.60 11.43 -17.34
CA ILE A 734 26.37 10.62 -16.15
C ILE A 734 25.43 9.48 -16.52
N PHE A 735 25.92 8.25 -16.41
CA PHE A 735 25.10 7.06 -16.47
C PHE A 735 24.51 6.79 -15.09
N LEU A 736 23.19 6.64 -15.04
CA LEU A 736 22.45 6.48 -13.79
C LEU A 736 22.11 5.01 -13.57
N GLN A 737 22.42 4.53 -12.37
CA GLN A 737 22.13 3.18 -11.94
C GLN A 737 20.72 3.12 -11.30
N ALA A 738 19.69 3.16 -12.13
CA ALA A 738 18.30 3.24 -11.68
C ALA A 738 17.39 2.31 -12.49
N ARG A 739 16.24 1.91 -11.91
CA ARG A 739 15.21 1.14 -12.62
C ARG A 739 14.76 1.88 -13.87
N ASP A 740 14.58 3.19 -13.72
CA ASP A 740 14.09 4.09 -14.75
C ASP A 740 14.94 5.34 -14.84
N VAL A 741 15.27 5.75 -16.07
CA VAL A 741 16.00 6.99 -16.35
C VAL A 741 15.22 7.79 -17.37
N SER A 742 14.86 9.02 -17.01
CA SER A 742 13.99 9.87 -17.82
C SER A 742 14.65 11.17 -18.23
N LEU A 743 14.17 11.75 -19.33
CA LEU A 743 14.62 13.02 -19.86
C LEU A 743 13.43 13.76 -20.48
N ILE A 744 13.19 14.99 -20.06
CA ILE A 744 12.18 15.88 -20.64
C ILE A 744 12.88 16.94 -21.49
N HIS A 745 12.42 17.12 -22.72
CA HIS A 745 12.99 18.14 -23.61
C HIS A 745 11.94 18.79 -24.49
N LYS A 746 12.17 20.07 -24.78
CA LYS A 746 11.39 20.86 -25.74
C LYS A 746 12.08 20.86 -27.09
N PHE A 747 11.48 20.19 -28.05
CA PHE A 747 11.95 20.08 -29.44
C PHE A 747 11.49 21.30 -30.24
N LEU A 748 12.37 21.85 -31.05
CA LEU A 748 12.13 23.02 -31.89
C LEU A 748 12.28 22.68 -33.38
N PRO A 749 11.43 23.22 -34.27
CA PRO A 749 11.46 22.88 -35.70
C PRO A 749 12.80 23.16 -36.39
N GLU A 750 13.47 24.26 -36.02
CA GLU A 750 14.75 24.71 -36.59
C GLU A 750 15.94 23.75 -36.32
N HIS A 751 15.75 22.76 -35.45
CA HIS A 751 16.75 21.77 -35.09
C HIS A 751 16.31 20.34 -35.46
N SER A 752 15.18 20.19 -36.14
CA SER A 752 14.72 18.89 -36.62
C SER A 752 15.54 18.42 -37.85
N PRO A 753 15.76 17.10 -38.02
CA PRO A 753 15.36 16.02 -37.13
C PRO A 753 16.38 15.77 -36.01
N TYR A 754 15.89 15.41 -34.84
CA TYR A 754 16.70 15.03 -33.67
C TYR A 754 16.93 13.51 -33.62
N LEU A 755 17.99 13.08 -32.97
CA LEU A 755 18.20 11.68 -32.56
C LEU A 755 18.10 11.54 -31.05
N VAL A 756 17.30 10.58 -30.59
CA VAL A 756 17.21 10.17 -29.18
C VAL A 756 17.85 8.80 -29.02
N ILE A 757 18.91 8.74 -28.23
CA ILE A 757 19.85 7.64 -28.20
C ILE A 757 19.89 7.07 -26.78
N PRO A 758 19.33 5.87 -26.55
CA PRO A 758 19.54 5.11 -25.32
C PRO A 758 20.98 4.61 -25.27
N ARG A 759 21.61 4.67 -24.08
CA ARG A 759 23.01 4.32 -23.91
C ARG A 759 23.20 3.49 -22.66
N LEU A 760 24.11 2.53 -22.76
CA LEU A 760 24.48 1.60 -21.70
C LEU A 760 25.96 1.72 -21.40
N MET A 761 26.32 1.79 -20.12
CA MET A 761 27.72 1.75 -19.71
C MET A 761 28.25 0.33 -19.81
N SER A 762 29.42 0.14 -20.43
CA SER A 762 30.07 -1.16 -20.49
C SER A 762 30.58 -1.57 -19.11
N MET A 763 30.15 -2.74 -18.65
CA MET A 763 30.58 -3.33 -17.38
C MET A 763 31.39 -4.62 -17.64
N THR A 764 32.42 -4.89 -16.82
CA THR A 764 33.22 -6.11 -16.89
C THR A 764 32.36 -7.35 -16.63
N GLY A 765 32.44 -8.34 -17.51
CA GLY A 765 31.67 -9.60 -17.39
C GLY A 765 30.23 -9.53 -17.92
N GLN A 766 29.84 -8.43 -18.55
CA GLN A 766 28.53 -8.28 -19.19
C GLN A 766 28.51 -9.02 -20.53
N GLU A 767 28.07 -10.27 -20.53
CA GLU A 767 27.87 -11.08 -21.73
C GLU A 767 26.37 -11.15 -22.10
N GLY A 768 26.04 -10.90 -23.37
CA GLY A 768 24.68 -11.08 -23.90
C GLY A 768 23.86 -9.80 -24.07
N GLU A 769 22.55 -9.98 -24.30
CA GLU A 769 21.60 -8.90 -24.57
C GLU A 769 21.02 -8.33 -23.28
N VAL A 770 20.94 -7.00 -23.17
CA VAL A 770 20.29 -6.34 -22.02
C VAL A 770 18.95 -5.75 -22.44
N PRO A 771 17.81 -6.36 -22.06
CA PRO A 771 16.49 -5.88 -22.42
C PRO A 771 16.11 -4.61 -21.66
N TYR A 772 15.44 -3.68 -22.34
CA TYR A 772 14.84 -2.47 -21.78
C TYR A 772 13.58 -2.09 -22.56
N ALA A 773 12.79 -1.18 -22.02
CA ALA A 773 11.73 -0.51 -22.78
C ALA A 773 12.10 0.97 -22.97
N LEU A 774 12.00 1.46 -24.20
CA LEU A 774 12.07 2.89 -24.51
C LEU A 774 10.65 3.45 -24.54
N GLY A 775 10.30 4.20 -23.51
CA GLY A 775 9.04 4.92 -23.44
C GLY A 775 9.18 6.37 -23.89
N PHE A 776 8.15 6.91 -24.50
CA PHE A 776 8.00 8.36 -24.62
C PHE A 776 6.54 8.79 -24.59
N SER A 777 6.30 9.97 -24.01
CA SER A 777 4.97 10.57 -23.94
C SER A 777 5.00 11.99 -24.48
N CYS A 778 4.01 12.33 -25.32
CA CYS A 778 3.98 13.57 -26.08
C CYS A 778 2.60 14.25 -25.99
N ASN A 779 2.60 15.59 -25.98
CA ASN A 779 1.38 16.40 -25.94
C ASN A 779 0.66 16.51 -27.28
N ARG A 780 1.13 15.76 -28.28
CA ARG A 780 0.64 15.73 -29.65
C ARG A 780 0.51 14.28 -30.11
N VAL A 781 -0.38 14.02 -31.06
CA VAL A 781 -0.50 12.70 -31.67
C VAL A 781 0.62 12.54 -32.71
N VAL A 782 1.50 11.56 -32.50
CA VAL A 782 2.60 11.28 -33.43
C VAL A 782 2.03 10.71 -34.72
N GLY A 783 2.52 11.18 -35.86
CA GLY A 783 2.03 10.85 -37.20
C GLY A 783 0.91 11.77 -37.71
N HIS A 784 0.29 12.58 -36.83
CA HIS A 784 -0.86 13.41 -37.20
C HIS A 784 -0.70 14.91 -36.87
N ASP A 785 -0.07 15.27 -35.76
CA ASP A 785 -0.05 16.65 -35.26
C ASP A 785 1.31 17.36 -35.45
N GLY A 786 1.96 17.11 -36.60
CA GLY A 786 3.25 17.72 -36.93
C GLY A 786 4.41 17.17 -36.09
N VAL A 787 4.29 15.94 -35.59
CA VAL A 787 5.37 15.19 -34.91
C VAL A 787 5.52 13.85 -35.61
N THR A 788 6.73 13.51 -36.03
CA THR A 788 7.05 12.20 -36.62
C THR A 788 8.15 11.55 -35.80
N VAL A 789 7.98 10.26 -35.48
CA VAL A 789 9.00 9.45 -34.80
C VAL A 789 9.29 8.23 -35.66
N GLN A 790 10.53 8.10 -36.12
CA GLN A 790 11.02 6.94 -36.85
C GLN A 790 11.95 6.11 -35.98
N PHE A 791 11.92 4.80 -36.17
CA PHE A 791 12.80 3.85 -35.52
C PHE A 791 14.02 3.59 -36.39
N LYS A 792 15.21 3.84 -35.85
CA LYS A 792 16.49 3.64 -36.55
C LYS A 792 17.44 2.79 -35.71
N ALA A 793 18.51 2.32 -36.32
CA ALA A 793 19.68 1.75 -35.65
C ALA A 793 20.93 2.50 -36.08
N LEU A 794 21.85 2.71 -35.13
CA LEU A 794 23.18 3.25 -35.37
C LEU A 794 24.19 2.11 -35.40
N ASP A 795 25.23 2.25 -36.21
CA ASP A 795 26.35 1.30 -36.22
C ASP A 795 27.06 1.29 -34.86
N LYS A 796 27.56 0.12 -34.43
CA LYS A 796 28.24 -0.03 -33.15
C LYS A 796 29.54 0.79 -33.05
N GLU A 797 30.20 1.02 -34.19
CA GLU A 797 31.41 1.84 -34.30
C GLU A 797 31.08 3.34 -34.39
N ASN A 798 29.80 3.72 -34.36
CA ASN A 798 29.40 5.11 -34.35
C ASN A 798 29.96 5.81 -33.10
N LYS A 799 30.67 6.92 -33.32
CA LYS A 799 31.38 7.66 -32.27
C LYS A 799 30.49 8.06 -31.08
N VAL A 800 29.19 8.25 -31.28
CA VAL A 800 28.28 8.59 -30.18
C VAL A 800 28.20 7.48 -29.13
N MET A 801 28.38 6.20 -29.52
CA MET A 801 28.42 5.07 -28.58
C MET A 801 29.61 5.15 -27.64
N HIS A 802 30.69 5.82 -28.06
CA HIS A 802 31.92 6.02 -27.30
C HIS A 802 32.03 7.42 -26.65
N ASN A 803 30.90 8.04 -26.31
CA ASN A 803 30.83 9.36 -25.64
C ASN A 803 31.42 10.54 -26.43
N PHE A 804 31.60 10.42 -27.75
CA PHE A 804 31.99 11.59 -28.54
C PHE A 804 30.80 12.53 -28.72
N PRO A 805 30.94 13.83 -28.42
CA PRO A 805 29.83 14.79 -28.50
C PRO A 805 29.40 15.10 -29.93
N LYS A 806 30.22 14.79 -30.94
CA LYS A 806 29.97 15.05 -32.35
C LYS A 806 30.20 13.79 -33.17
N PHE A 807 29.28 13.46 -34.06
CA PHE A 807 29.28 12.18 -34.79
C PHE A 807 28.52 12.28 -36.11
N ASP A 808 28.68 11.27 -36.96
CA ASP A 808 27.91 11.13 -38.20
C ASP A 808 26.54 10.51 -37.87
N PRO A 809 25.42 11.15 -38.25
CA PRO A 809 24.08 10.67 -37.91
C PRO A 809 23.59 9.48 -38.76
N GLU A 810 24.42 8.89 -39.63
CA GLU A 810 24.01 7.77 -40.48
C GLU A 810 23.36 6.64 -39.65
N ALA A 811 22.06 6.45 -39.88
CA ALA A 811 21.22 5.50 -39.15
C ALA A 811 20.29 4.77 -40.12
N THR A 812 20.16 3.46 -39.95
CA THR A 812 19.33 2.61 -40.82
C THR A 812 17.94 2.42 -40.22
N PRO A 813 16.83 2.55 -40.98
CA PRO A 813 15.48 2.25 -40.49
C PRO A 813 15.36 0.81 -39.97
N VAL A 814 14.68 0.64 -38.84
CA VAL A 814 14.40 -0.68 -38.24
C VAL A 814 12.90 -0.87 -38.01
N VAL A 815 12.41 -2.08 -38.20
CA VAL A 815 11.03 -2.44 -37.86
C VAL A 815 10.99 -2.88 -36.41
N VAL A 816 10.11 -2.27 -35.61
CA VAL A 816 9.92 -2.63 -34.20
C VAL A 816 8.44 -2.83 -33.90
N ASP A 817 8.18 -3.68 -32.91
CA ASP A 817 6.88 -3.72 -32.23
C ASP A 817 6.84 -2.61 -31.19
N TYR A 818 5.69 -1.95 -31.05
CA TYR A 818 5.51 -0.88 -30.08
C TYR A 818 4.07 -0.79 -29.59
N GLN A 819 3.89 -0.23 -28.41
CA GLN A 819 2.59 0.07 -27.80
C GLN A 819 2.22 1.52 -28.05
N VAL A 820 0.93 1.77 -28.30
CA VAL A 820 0.34 3.11 -28.32
C VAL A 820 -0.85 3.14 -27.38
N LYS A 821 -0.79 3.99 -26.35
CA LYS A 821 -1.90 4.20 -25.42
C LYS A 821 -2.33 5.65 -25.48
N SER A 822 -3.54 5.88 -25.99
CA SER A 822 -4.12 7.22 -26.04
C SER A 822 -4.67 7.63 -24.66
N PRO A 823 -4.80 8.95 -24.38
CA PRO A 823 -5.29 9.46 -23.10
C PRO A 823 -6.63 8.91 -22.63
N HIS A 824 -7.52 8.62 -23.58
CA HIS A 824 -8.90 8.21 -23.32
C HIS A 824 -9.06 6.69 -23.22
N LYS A 825 -8.08 5.91 -23.70
CA LYS A 825 -8.12 4.45 -23.63
C LYS A 825 -7.52 3.95 -22.32
N GLY A 826 -8.15 2.92 -21.76
CA GLY A 826 -7.62 2.19 -20.59
C GLY A 826 -6.42 1.30 -20.93
N TYR A 827 -6.27 0.92 -22.20
CA TYR A 827 -5.33 -0.11 -22.64
C TYR A 827 -4.50 0.33 -23.87
N PRO A 828 -3.25 -0.16 -24.04
CA PRO A 828 -2.45 0.06 -25.26
C PRO A 828 -2.94 -0.74 -26.47
N GLU A 829 -2.70 -0.22 -27.67
CA GLU A 829 -2.71 -0.99 -28.91
C GLU A 829 -1.29 -1.45 -29.24
N MET A 830 -1.12 -2.71 -29.67
CA MET A 830 0.13 -3.19 -30.25
C MET A 830 0.18 -2.83 -31.73
N LYS A 831 1.28 -2.21 -32.16
CA LYS A 831 1.56 -1.86 -33.55
C LYS A 831 2.96 -2.33 -33.93
N GLN A 832 3.23 -2.42 -35.23
CA GLN A 832 4.53 -2.78 -35.78
C GLN A 832 4.86 -1.87 -36.97
N GLY A 833 6.09 -1.37 -37.06
CA GLY A 833 6.50 -0.53 -38.18
C GLY A 833 7.89 0.09 -38.02
N GLN A 834 8.29 0.88 -39.02
CA GLN A 834 9.52 1.69 -38.99
C GLN A 834 9.28 3.13 -38.49
N THR A 835 8.00 3.51 -38.39
CA THR A 835 7.55 4.83 -37.98
C THR A 835 6.33 4.65 -37.08
N VAL A 836 6.13 5.58 -36.16
CA VAL A 836 4.92 5.65 -35.35
C VAL A 836 3.78 6.25 -36.18
N TYR A 837 2.71 5.47 -36.32
CA TYR A 837 1.44 5.86 -36.95
C TYR A 837 0.29 5.90 -35.95
#